data_AF-A0A1Y5FZ73-F1
#
_entry.id   AF-A0A1Y5FZ73-F1
#
_cell.length_a   1.000
_cell.length_b   1.000
_cell.length_c   1.000
_cell.angle_alpha   90.00
_cell.angle_beta   90.00
_cell.angle_gamma   90.00
#
_symmetry.space_group_name_H-M   'P 1'
#
loop_
_entity.id
_entity.type
_entity.pdbx_description
1 polymer ?
#
loop_
_entity_poly.entity_id
_entity_poly.type
_entity_poly.pdbx_seq_one_letter_code
_entity_poly.pdbx_strand_id
1 'polypeptide(L)'
;MQDSIMEQFLSSSHFSGGNAAYIEGLYETYLHNPNGVPEEWRAFFDSLPHINGFSGADSSHETVQAHFELLGRKRSRPLPTPGSGGVNVEHERKQVKVLQLIASYRERGHQKANLDPLGLMEREDVPDLKLGFHGLTDADMDTTYQTGPLYIGKEEATLREITEHMEATYCGQVGPEFMHITSLSEKQWLQQRFESVQSRPTYGDEARVGVLQRLSAAEGLEKHLDSKYPGTKRFGLEGAESMIPMLDGLIQRAGEYGAREIVLGMPHRGRLNVLVNVLGKNPSELFDEFEGKKLLNTSGDVKYHQGFSSNVMTPGGELHLALGFNPSHLEISAPVIEGSTRSRQDRRGDSEGTEVVPIIIHGDAAFAGQGVVMETFQMSQTRGYKTGGTVHLVLNNQVGFTISRREDARSTEYCTDIAKMVQAPIFHVNGDDPDAVMFTTLLAMDYRYQFRKDVVIDLVCYRRSGHNETDEPSGTQPLMYEKIRRHKTTRTLYAEALATESLISIEASQAMLDDYRDKLDRGEHVASNLVSEPNEELFVDWSPYIGHDWDAEGDTSIDLALLKQVAEKVNHIPEGIVVQRQVQKIYDDRRKMGGGALPLNWGMAEILAYGTLLEQGYSIRMTGQDSGRGTFSHRHAVAHNQKDGEAYTPLMHIKEDQPLFALYDSYLSEEAVLAFEYGYSTGTPQGLVIWEAQFGDFANGAQVVIDQFITSGEQKWGRLSGLTMLLPHGYEGQGPEHSSARLERFLQLAAEHNIQICNPTTPAQLFHMLRRQAIRPMRKPLIVMSPKWILRHKLATSSLEELSEGAFQAIIADDLEPKKVKRVVLCSGKVYYHLLEERELREQDDVALVRIEQVYPFDEKALTAQLKRYKNLQDILWCQEEPLNQGVWFNGQHHIRKAIHASKSPLYLRYVGRPARAAPAGGYMSMHLEEQKKFVNEALDLNY
;
A
#
# COMPACT_ATOMS: atom_id res chain seq x y z
N MET A 1 -69.94 14.50 48.49
CA MET A 1 -68.51 14.51 48.17
C MET A 1 -68.37 15.34 46.92
N GLN A 2 -67.71 16.50 47.01
CA GLN A 2 -67.36 17.30 45.85
C GLN A 2 -66.09 16.69 45.25
N ASP A 3 -66.10 16.36 43.97
CA ASP A 3 -64.91 15.90 43.25
C ASP A 3 -63.80 16.92 43.42
N SER A 4 -62.56 16.43 43.60
CA SER A 4 -61.42 17.33 43.76
C SER A 4 -61.20 18.15 42.49
N ILE A 5 -60.68 19.38 42.63
CA ILE A 5 -60.32 20.23 41.49
C ILE A 5 -59.38 19.50 40.52
N MET A 6 -58.52 18.62 41.03
CA MET A 6 -57.62 17.79 40.22
C MET A 6 -58.38 16.73 39.41
N GLU A 7 -59.41 16.09 39.97
CA GLU A 7 -60.27 15.14 39.23
C GLU A 7 -61.07 15.84 38.15
N GLN A 8 -61.61 17.04 38.42
CA GLN A 8 -62.28 17.83 37.40
C GLN A 8 -61.30 18.22 36.28
N PHE A 9 -60.08 18.63 36.60
CA PHE A 9 -59.06 19.00 35.62
C PHE A 9 -58.59 17.81 34.76
N LEU A 10 -58.40 16.63 35.38
CA LEU A 10 -58.05 15.40 34.67
C LEU A 10 -59.19 14.94 33.76
N SER A 11 -60.44 15.03 34.24
CA SER A 11 -61.64 14.68 33.48
C SER A 11 -61.91 15.61 32.28
N SER A 12 -61.41 16.86 32.32
CA SER A 12 -61.50 17.84 31.23
C SER A 12 -60.21 18.00 30.43
N SER A 13 -59.16 17.23 30.74
CA SER A 13 -57.86 17.35 30.05
C SER A 13 -57.92 16.74 28.65
N HIS A 14 -56.96 17.12 27.79
CA HIS A 14 -56.78 16.50 26.48
C HIS A 14 -56.57 14.98 26.59
N PHE A 15 -56.01 14.49 27.70
CA PHE A 15 -55.78 13.08 28.01
C PHE A 15 -56.95 12.38 28.72
N SER A 16 -58.10 13.04 28.88
CA SER A 16 -59.29 12.39 29.42
C SER A 16 -59.68 11.19 28.54
N GLY A 17 -60.16 10.10 29.16
CA GLY A 17 -60.48 8.87 28.44
C GLY A 17 -61.49 9.05 27.29
N GLY A 18 -62.28 10.14 27.29
CA GLY A 18 -63.18 10.51 26.20
C GLY A 18 -62.46 10.94 24.91
N ASN A 19 -61.21 11.38 25.00
CA ASN A 19 -60.38 11.82 23.85
C ASN A 19 -59.39 10.75 23.37
N ALA A 20 -59.37 9.57 23.98
CA ALA A 20 -58.38 8.52 23.69
C ALA A 20 -58.35 8.15 22.20
N ALA A 21 -59.52 7.94 21.58
CA ALA A 21 -59.61 7.60 20.15
C ALA A 21 -59.10 8.73 19.22
N TYR A 22 -59.24 10.00 19.64
CA TYR A 22 -58.73 11.14 18.88
C TYR A 22 -57.21 11.24 18.95
N ILE A 23 -56.63 11.06 20.14
CA ILE A 23 -55.18 11.05 20.33
C ILE A 23 -54.55 9.84 19.63
N GLU A 24 -55.19 8.67 19.72
CA GLU A 24 -54.74 7.45 19.04
C GLU A 24 -54.72 7.65 17.51
N GLY A 25 -55.78 8.24 16.93
CA GLY A 25 -55.80 8.58 15.50
C GLY A 25 -54.74 9.60 15.07
N LEU A 26 -54.43 10.59 15.92
CA LEU A 26 -53.32 11.51 15.68
C LEU A 26 -51.97 10.78 15.74
N TYR A 27 -51.79 9.86 16.69
CA TYR A 27 -50.56 9.09 16.81
C TYR A 27 -50.36 8.13 15.63
N GLU A 28 -51.42 7.47 15.15
CA GLU A 28 -51.40 6.66 13.91
C GLU A 28 -50.95 7.49 12.70
N THR A 29 -51.50 8.69 12.56
CA THR A 29 -51.11 9.61 11.49
C THR A 29 -49.64 10.00 11.62
N TYR A 30 -49.16 10.25 12.83
CA TYR A 30 -47.75 10.56 13.11
C TYR A 30 -46.81 9.39 12.78
N LEU A 31 -47.17 8.15 13.10
CA LEU A 31 -46.36 6.95 12.79
C LEU A 31 -46.20 6.73 11.28
N HIS A 32 -47.20 7.08 10.48
CA HIS A 32 -47.13 6.99 9.01
C HIS A 32 -46.51 8.23 8.36
N ASN A 33 -46.77 9.42 8.90
CA ASN A 33 -46.25 10.69 8.42
C ASN A 33 -46.17 11.70 9.58
N PRO A 34 -44.99 11.93 10.17
CA PRO A 34 -44.83 12.89 11.27
C PRO A 34 -45.28 14.31 10.89
N ASN A 35 -45.20 14.66 9.60
CA ASN A 35 -45.64 15.96 9.08
C ASN A 35 -47.17 16.08 8.92
N GLY A 36 -47.92 14.99 9.07
CA GLY A 36 -49.38 14.94 8.98
C GLY A 36 -50.11 15.41 10.23
N VAL A 37 -49.41 15.62 11.34
CA VAL A 37 -49.97 16.16 12.59
C VAL A 37 -49.46 17.58 12.88
N PRO A 38 -50.26 18.41 13.61
CA PRO A 38 -49.81 19.71 14.08
C PRO A 38 -48.52 19.64 14.89
N GLU A 39 -47.71 20.70 14.83
CA GLU A 39 -46.37 20.77 15.46
C GLU A 39 -46.40 20.46 16.97
N GLU A 40 -47.42 20.95 17.68
CA GLU A 40 -47.62 20.70 19.11
C GLU A 40 -47.75 19.21 19.45
N TRP A 41 -48.43 18.44 18.59
CA TRP A 41 -48.58 16.99 18.74
C TRP A 41 -47.33 16.22 18.34
N ARG A 42 -46.63 16.68 17.30
CA ARG A 42 -45.36 16.09 16.88
C ARG A 42 -44.32 16.20 17.99
N ALA A 43 -44.13 17.40 18.53
CA ALA A 43 -43.20 17.64 19.62
C ALA A 43 -43.54 16.82 20.88
N PHE A 44 -44.85 16.65 21.16
CA PHE A 44 -45.30 15.79 22.24
C PHE A 44 -44.97 14.31 21.99
N PHE A 45 -45.24 13.78 20.80
CA PHE A 45 -44.95 12.39 20.45
C PHE A 45 -43.45 12.08 20.40
N ASP A 46 -42.63 13.02 19.90
CA ASP A 46 -41.16 12.93 19.92
C ASP A 46 -40.60 12.87 21.36
N SER A 47 -41.33 13.44 22.33
CA SER A 47 -40.93 13.47 23.74
C SER A 47 -41.31 12.21 24.54
N LEU A 48 -42.03 11.25 23.93
CA LEU A 48 -42.48 10.06 24.63
C LEU A 48 -41.31 9.10 24.95
N PRO A 49 -41.22 8.59 26.20
CA PRO A 49 -40.15 7.69 26.60
C PRO A 49 -40.26 6.34 25.89
N HIS A 50 -39.15 5.88 25.31
CA HIS A 50 -39.10 4.58 24.65
C HIS A 50 -39.08 3.46 25.69
N ILE A 51 -40.08 2.59 25.68
CA ILE A 51 -40.21 1.49 26.64
C ILE A 51 -39.41 0.28 26.14
N ASN A 52 -38.56 -0.31 27.01
CA ASN A 52 -37.76 -1.52 26.76
C ASN A 52 -36.58 -1.45 25.77
N GLY A 53 -35.98 -0.28 25.57
CA GLY A 53 -34.68 -0.17 24.86
C GLY A 53 -34.74 -0.50 23.36
N PHE A 54 -35.92 -0.53 22.77
CA PHE A 54 -36.13 -0.61 21.33
C PHE A 54 -36.01 0.78 20.71
N SER A 55 -35.14 0.93 19.71
CA SER A 55 -34.86 2.19 19.01
C SER A 55 -35.47 2.25 17.60
N GLY A 56 -36.43 1.37 17.30
CA GLY A 56 -37.23 1.41 16.06
C GLY A 56 -38.54 2.16 16.25
N ALA A 57 -39.17 2.56 15.14
CA ALA A 57 -40.48 3.21 15.14
C ALA A 57 -41.56 2.29 15.76
N ASP A 58 -42.45 2.86 16.56
CA ASP A 58 -43.59 2.14 17.14
C ASP A 58 -44.52 1.62 16.04
N SER A 59 -45.20 0.51 16.31
CA SER A 59 -46.06 -0.16 15.33
C SER A 59 -47.48 0.42 15.34
N SER A 60 -47.99 0.79 14.17
CA SER A 60 -49.38 1.23 13.96
C SER A 60 -50.38 0.17 14.48
N HIS A 61 -51.26 0.59 15.40
CA HIS A 61 -52.33 -0.23 15.95
C HIS A 61 -53.39 -0.55 14.88
N GLU A 62 -53.70 0.39 13.98
CA GLU A 62 -54.58 0.15 12.82
C GLU A 62 -54.03 -0.95 11.91
N THR A 63 -52.72 -0.94 11.64
CA THR A 63 -52.06 -1.97 10.84
C THR A 63 -52.14 -3.35 11.52
N VAL A 64 -51.99 -3.39 12.84
CA VAL A 64 -52.12 -4.62 13.64
C VAL A 64 -53.57 -5.12 13.64
N GLN A 65 -54.55 -4.24 13.83
CA GLN A 65 -55.97 -4.59 13.77
C GLN A 65 -56.35 -5.12 12.39
N ALA A 66 -55.94 -4.44 11.31
CA ALA A 66 -56.18 -4.90 9.94
C ALA A 66 -55.56 -6.28 9.70
N HIS A 67 -54.36 -6.54 10.22
CA HIS A 67 -53.72 -7.86 10.14
C HIS A 67 -54.50 -8.94 10.90
N PHE A 68 -54.97 -8.65 12.12
CA PHE A 68 -55.80 -9.57 12.90
C PHE A 68 -57.20 -9.77 12.31
N GLU A 69 -57.79 -8.75 11.69
CA GLU A 69 -59.05 -8.86 10.97
C GLU A 69 -58.89 -9.76 9.73
N LEU A 70 -57.74 -9.66 9.04
CA LEU A 70 -57.36 -10.53 7.92
C LEU A 70 -57.18 -11.99 8.39
N LEU A 71 -56.56 -12.21 9.55
CA LEU A 71 -56.44 -13.52 10.20
C LEU A 71 -57.80 -14.07 10.66
N GLY A 72 -58.70 -13.21 11.15
CA GLY A 72 -60.07 -13.55 11.54
C GLY A 72 -60.94 -13.94 10.35
N ARG A 73 -60.86 -13.18 9.24
CA ARG A 73 -61.54 -13.49 7.97
C ARG A 73 -60.99 -14.76 7.30
N LYS A 74 -59.75 -15.18 7.60
CA LYS A 74 -59.16 -16.45 7.15
C LYS A 74 -59.68 -17.70 7.88
N ARG A 75 -60.33 -17.57 9.06
CA ARG A 75 -60.82 -18.72 9.84
C ARG A 75 -62.18 -19.26 9.40
N SER A 76 -62.93 -18.54 8.57
CA SER A 76 -64.21 -19.01 8.02
C SER A 76 -64.17 -19.04 6.49
N ARG A 77 -63.43 -20.00 5.93
CA ARG A 77 -63.69 -20.50 4.58
C ARG A 77 -64.12 -21.96 4.66
N PRO A 78 -65.24 -22.37 4.04
CA PRO A 78 -65.52 -23.77 3.81
C PRO A 78 -64.34 -24.37 3.03
N LEU A 79 -63.93 -25.59 3.38
CA LEU A 79 -63.04 -26.40 2.56
C LEU A 79 -63.51 -26.33 1.10
N PRO A 80 -62.68 -25.85 0.15
CA PRO A 80 -63.05 -25.92 -1.25
C PRO A 80 -63.04 -27.38 -1.68
N THR A 81 -64.05 -27.77 -2.43
CA THR A 81 -64.05 -28.95 -3.30
C THR A 81 -62.75 -28.97 -4.11
N PRO A 82 -62.13 -30.14 -4.37
CA PRO A 82 -60.82 -30.20 -5.02
C PRO A 82 -60.89 -29.55 -6.40
N GLY A 83 -60.09 -28.50 -6.66
CA GLY A 83 -59.91 -27.97 -8.01
C GLY A 83 -59.71 -26.46 -8.21
N SER A 84 -59.92 -25.57 -7.23
CA SER A 84 -59.84 -24.10 -7.49
C SER A 84 -58.92 -23.27 -6.58
N GLY A 85 -58.32 -23.87 -5.54
CA GLY A 85 -57.37 -23.19 -4.64
C GLY A 85 -55.88 -23.49 -4.90
N GLY A 86 -55.56 -24.45 -5.78
CA GLY A 86 -54.18 -24.89 -6.02
C GLY A 86 -53.33 -23.89 -6.81
N VAL A 87 -53.95 -23.14 -7.73
CA VAL A 87 -53.24 -22.24 -8.66
C VAL A 87 -52.54 -21.10 -7.94
N ASN A 88 -53.16 -20.51 -6.91
CA ASN A 88 -52.57 -19.36 -6.20
C ASN A 88 -51.40 -19.78 -5.28
N VAL A 89 -51.53 -20.92 -4.59
CA VAL A 89 -50.45 -21.46 -3.73
C VAL A 89 -49.29 -22.01 -4.55
N GLU A 90 -49.55 -22.65 -5.69
CA GLU A 90 -48.50 -23.11 -6.60
C GLU A 90 -47.77 -21.93 -7.24
N HIS A 91 -48.50 -20.88 -7.64
CA HIS A 91 -47.93 -19.65 -8.15
C HIS A 91 -47.05 -18.94 -7.09
N GLU A 92 -47.53 -18.77 -5.86
CA GLU A 92 -46.75 -18.20 -4.75
C GLU A 92 -45.49 -19.03 -4.44
N ARG A 93 -45.56 -20.37 -4.55
CA ARG A 93 -44.37 -21.22 -4.40
C ARG A 93 -43.37 -21.00 -5.53
N LYS A 94 -43.84 -20.93 -6.78
CA LYS A 94 -42.97 -20.64 -7.94
C LYS A 94 -42.39 -19.23 -7.87
N GLN A 95 -43.10 -18.24 -7.30
CA GLN A 95 -42.55 -16.90 -7.04
C GLN A 95 -41.28 -16.97 -6.18
N VAL A 96 -41.27 -17.78 -5.12
CA VAL A 96 -40.06 -18.00 -4.30
C VAL A 96 -38.94 -18.63 -5.13
N LYS A 97 -39.28 -19.54 -6.06
CA LYS A 97 -38.32 -20.17 -6.99
C LYS A 97 -37.74 -19.17 -7.99
N VAL A 98 -38.51 -18.21 -8.46
CA VAL A 98 -38.02 -17.11 -9.29
C VAL A 98 -37.03 -16.23 -8.52
N LEU A 99 -37.30 -15.91 -7.25
CA LEU A 99 -36.35 -15.17 -6.41
C LEU A 99 -35.06 -15.96 -6.14
N GLN A 100 -35.16 -17.28 -5.95
CA GLN A 100 -34.00 -18.17 -5.82
C GLN A 100 -33.17 -18.20 -7.11
N LEU A 101 -33.82 -18.25 -8.28
CA LEU A 101 -33.15 -18.17 -9.57
C LEU A 101 -32.41 -16.83 -9.75
N ILE A 102 -33.07 -15.70 -9.43
CA ILE A 102 -32.44 -14.37 -9.48
C ILE A 102 -31.20 -14.33 -8.58
N ALA A 103 -31.27 -14.88 -7.36
CA ALA A 103 -30.13 -14.98 -6.47
C ALA A 103 -28.98 -15.81 -7.07
N SER A 104 -29.28 -16.98 -7.67
CA SER A 104 -28.28 -17.81 -8.35
C SER A 104 -27.57 -17.07 -9.50
N TYR A 105 -28.30 -16.30 -10.30
CA TYR A 105 -27.68 -15.47 -11.35
C TYR A 105 -26.77 -14.37 -10.79
N ARG A 106 -27.19 -13.68 -9.72
CA ARG A 106 -26.35 -12.65 -9.05
C ARG A 106 -25.07 -13.24 -8.47
N GLU A 107 -25.15 -14.45 -7.91
CA GLU A 107 -24.03 -15.12 -7.25
C GLU A 107 -23.09 -15.81 -8.23
N ARG A 108 -23.61 -16.43 -9.30
CA ARG A 108 -22.85 -17.37 -10.14
C ARG A 108 -22.99 -17.14 -11.63
N GLY A 109 -23.75 -16.13 -12.08
CA GLY A 109 -23.92 -15.82 -13.49
C GLY A 109 -22.59 -15.55 -14.21
N HIS A 110 -21.62 -14.97 -13.50
CA HIS A 110 -20.25 -14.73 -14.00
C HIS A 110 -19.52 -16.02 -14.45
N GLN A 111 -19.89 -17.20 -13.95
CA GLN A 111 -19.32 -18.49 -14.36
C GLN A 111 -19.85 -18.96 -15.73
N LYS A 112 -20.99 -18.42 -16.17
CA LYS A 112 -21.59 -18.66 -17.50
C LYS A 112 -21.31 -17.52 -18.49
N ALA A 113 -20.71 -16.41 -18.04
CA ALA A 113 -20.43 -15.26 -18.88
C ALA A 113 -19.45 -15.57 -20.03
N ASN A 114 -19.66 -14.91 -21.17
CA ASN A 114 -18.83 -15.04 -22.36
C ASN A 114 -17.56 -14.17 -22.26
N LEU A 115 -16.63 -14.59 -21.41
CA LEU A 115 -15.48 -13.75 -21.03
C LEU A 115 -14.25 -13.94 -21.93
N ASP A 116 -14.05 -15.14 -22.48
CA ASP A 116 -12.82 -15.48 -23.20
C ASP A 116 -12.92 -15.09 -24.69
N PRO A 117 -12.10 -14.14 -25.19
CA PRO A 117 -12.10 -13.77 -26.60
C PRO A 117 -11.74 -14.92 -27.54
N LEU A 118 -10.99 -15.92 -27.06
CA LEU A 118 -10.56 -17.07 -27.84
C LEU A 118 -11.57 -18.24 -27.79
N GLY A 119 -12.52 -18.24 -26.85
CA GLY A 119 -13.48 -19.33 -26.66
C GLY A 119 -12.81 -20.69 -26.39
N LEU A 120 -11.67 -20.70 -25.70
CA LEU A 120 -10.90 -21.87 -25.28
C LEU A 120 -11.08 -22.19 -23.79
N MET A 121 -11.53 -21.23 -22.99
CA MET A 121 -11.72 -21.38 -21.56
C MET A 121 -12.77 -22.45 -21.26
N GLU A 122 -12.33 -23.52 -20.60
CA GLU A 122 -13.21 -24.59 -20.14
C GLU A 122 -13.98 -24.12 -18.88
N ARG A 123 -15.31 -24.16 -18.95
CA ARG A 123 -16.22 -23.78 -17.86
C ARG A 123 -17.05 -24.99 -17.42
N GLU A 124 -17.19 -25.16 -16.12
CA GLU A 124 -18.10 -26.16 -15.57
C GLU A 124 -19.55 -25.73 -15.79
N ASP A 125 -20.44 -26.71 -15.95
CA ASP A 125 -21.88 -26.44 -16.00
C ASP A 125 -22.36 -25.90 -14.65
N VAL A 126 -23.19 -24.85 -14.68
CA VAL A 126 -23.69 -24.16 -13.48
C VAL A 126 -25.17 -24.55 -13.30
N PRO A 127 -25.49 -25.64 -12.55
CA PRO A 127 -26.80 -26.26 -12.65
C PRO A 127 -27.93 -25.40 -12.07
N ASP A 128 -27.60 -24.57 -11.08
CA ASP A 128 -28.49 -23.62 -10.41
C ASP A 128 -28.82 -22.38 -11.25
N LEU A 129 -28.28 -22.23 -12.46
CA LEU A 129 -28.80 -21.28 -13.46
C LEU A 129 -29.90 -21.88 -14.35
N LYS A 130 -30.14 -23.20 -14.28
CA LYS A 130 -31.17 -23.88 -15.09
C LYS A 130 -32.53 -23.83 -14.38
N LEU A 131 -33.59 -23.56 -15.14
CA LEU A 131 -34.97 -23.54 -14.64
C LEU A 131 -35.34 -24.81 -13.84
N GLY A 132 -34.97 -25.98 -14.38
CA GLY A 132 -35.28 -27.27 -13.78
C GLY A 132 -34.69 -27.47 -12.38
N PHE A 133 -33.54 -26.84 -12.06
CA PHE A 133 -32.94 -26.91 -10.72
C PHE A 133 -33.85 -26.27 -9.67
N HIS A 134 -34.57 -25.22 -10.04
CA HIS A 134 -35.50 -24.50 -9.17
C HIS A 134 -36.92 -25.06 -9.21
N GLY A 135 -37.18 -26.11 -9.99
CA GLY A 135 -38.53 -26.65 -10.21
C GLY A 135 -39.40 -25.79 -11.12
N LEU A 136 -38.78 -24.94 -11.94
CA LEU A 136 -39.40 -24.18 -13.02
C LEU A 136 -39.24 -24.94 -14.35
N THR A 137 -40.16 -24.72 -15.27
CA THR A 137 -40.21 -25.40 -16.58
C THR A 137 -40.44 -24.41 -17.71
N ASP A 138 -40.26 -24.85 -18.95
CA ASP A 138 -40.56 -24.01 -20.13
C ASP A 138 -42.03 -23.57 -20.19
N ALA A 139 -42.94 -24.33 -19.57
CA ALA A 139 -44.35 -23.96 -19.46
C ALA A 139 -44.59 -22.74 -18.55
N ASP A 140 -43.63 -22.40 -17.68
CA ASP A 140 -43.71 -21.26 -16.78
C ASP A 140 -43.20 -19.95 -17.41
N MET A 141 -42.56 -20.02 -18.59
CA MET A 141 -41.87 -18.87 -19.22
C MET A 141 -42.77 -17.66 -19.44
N ASP A 142 -44.03 -17.88 -19.84
CA ASP A 142 -44.98 -16.80 -20.10
C ASP A 142 -45.83 -16.45 -18.87
N THR A 143 -45.54 -17.05 -17.70
CA THR A 143 -46.19 -16.71 -16.42
C THR A 143 -45.55 -15.44 -15.84
N THR A 144 -46.39 -14.50 -15.41
CA THR A 144 -45.97 -13.23 -14.78
C THR A 144 -45.67 -13.44 -13.30
N TYR A 145 -44.54 -12.90 -12.84
CA TYR A 145 -44.09 -12.92 -11.45
C TYR A 145 -43.71 -11.52 -10.99
N GLN A 146 -43.70 -11.31 -9.67
CA GLN A 146 -43.15 -10.09 -9.07
C GLN A 146 -41.63 -10.08 -9.22
N THR A 147 -41.09 -8.95 -9.65
CA THR A 147 -39.64 -8.76 -9.88
C THR A 147 -38.90 -8.55 -8.56
N GLY A 148 -39.60 -8.10 -7.51
CA GLY A 148 -39.06 -7.93 -6.17
C GLY A 148 -37.86 -6.97 -6.16
N PRO A 149 -36.67 -7.40 -5.69
CA PRO A 149 -35.49 -6.54 -5.62
C PRO A 149 -34.72 -6.44 -6.95
N LEU A 150 -35.26 -6.92 -8.07
CA LEU A 150 -34.63 -6.86 -9.39
C LEU A 150 -34.81 -5.49 -10.03
N TYR A 151 -33.74 -4.80 -10.41
CA TYR A 151 -33.78 -3.47 -11.04
C TYR A 151 -34.06 -3.56 -12.56
N ILE A 152 -35.14 -4.24 -12.94
CA ILE A 152 -35.61 -4.39 -14.34
C ILE A 152 -36.51 -3.21 -14.80
N GLY A 153 -36.86 -2.30 -13.90
CA GLY A 153 -37.72 -1.15 -14.21
C GLY A 153 -39.23 -1.47 -14.30
N LYS A 154 -39.64 -2.68 -13.89
CA LYS A 154 -41.03 -3.14 -13.82
C LYS A 154 -41.29 -3.80 -12.46
N GLU A 155 -42.48 -3.63 -11.90
CA GLU A 155 -42.90 -4.32 -10.65
C GLU A 155 -43.23 -5.80 -10.89
N GLU A 156 -43.70 -6.13 -12.09
CA GLU A 156 -44.04 -7.48 -12.53
C GLU A 156 -43.49 -7.72 -13.95
N ALA A 157 -43.02 -8.94 -14.20
CA ALA A 157 -42.49 -9.36 -15.49
C ALA A 157 -42.72 -10.86 -15.70
N THR A 158 -42.79 -11.30 -16.95
CA THR A 158 -42.83 -12.74 -17.27
C THR A 158 -41.52 -13.43 -16.85
N LEU A 159 -41.57 -14.72 -16.52
CA LEU A 159 -40.35 -15.48 -16.24
C LEU A 159 -39.35 -15.38 -17.40
N ARG A 160 -39.83 -15.37 -18.65
CA ARG A 160 -39.03 -15.11 -19.85
C ARG A 160 -38.26 -13.80 -19.75
N GLU A 161 -38.96 -12.69 -19.55
CA GLU A 161 -38.33 -11.36 -19.41
C GLU A 161 -37.32 -11.33 -18.26
N ILE A 162 -37.63 -11.95 -17.11
CA ILE A 162 -36.72 -12.04 -15.97
C ILE A 162 -35.46 -12.81 -16.37
N THR A 163 -35.60 -14.01 -16.94
CA THR A 163 -34.46 -14.84 -17.33
C THR A 163 -33.59 -14.19 -18.40
N GLU A 164 -34.20 -13.59 -19.42
CA GLU A 164 -33.48 -12.88 -20.48
C GLU A 164 -32.72 -11.66 -19.93
N HIS A 165 -33.34 -10.92 -19.00
CA HIS A 165 -32.70 -9.80 -18.32
C HIS A 165 -31.51 -10.24 -17.46
N MET A 166 -31.66 -11.31 -16.67
CA MET A 166 -30.57 -11.87 -15.86
C MET A 166 -29.43 -12.42 -16.72
N GLU A 167 -29.76 -13.11 -17.80
CA GLU A 167 -28.78 -13.65 -18.76
C GLU A 167 -27.99 -12.51 -19.43
N ALA A 168 -28.67 -11.45 -19.87
CA ALA A 168 -28.04 -10.27 -20.46
C ALA A 168 -27.12 -9.54 -19.46
N THR A 169 -27.57 -9.43 -18.20
CA THR A 169 -26.86 -8.70 -17.13
C THR A 169 -25.62 -9.45 -16.62
N TYR A 170 -25.76 -10.75 -16.32
CA TYR A 170 -24.76 -11.51 -15.56
C TYR A 170 -23.99 -12.54 -16.38
N CYS A 171 -24.49 -12.91 -17.56
CA CYS A 171 -23.90 -13.95 -18.41
C CYS A 171 -23.48 -13.41 -19.80
N GLY A 172 -23.44 -12.08 -19.96
CA GLY A 172 -23.00 -11.42 -21.18
C GLY A 172 -21.47 -11.36 -21.31
N GLN A 173 -20.99 -10.20 -21.76
CA GLN A 173 -19.55 -9.92 -21.95
C GLN A 173 -18.89 -9.42 -20.65
N VAL A 174 -19.72 -9.16 -19.62
CA VAL A 174 -19.32 -8.81 -18.27
C VAL A 174 -19.82 -9.90 -17.33
N GLY A 175 -18.92 -10.41 -16.49
CA GLY A 175 -19.22 -11.30 -15.37
C GLY A 175 -18.93 -10.56 -14.08
N PRO A 176 -19.93 -9.94 -13.43
CA PRO A 176 -19.69 -9.22 -12.18
C PRO A 176 -19.73 -10.19 -11.00
N GLU A 177 -18.71 -10.13 -10.13
CA GLU A 177 -18.61 -10.92 -8.91
C GLU A 177 -18.52 -9.99 -7.70
N PHE A 178 -19.64 -9.86 -6.96
CA PHE A 178 -19.74 -8.94 -5.83
C PHE A 178 -20.65 -9.43 -4.70
N MET A 179 -21.33 -10.57 -4.86
CA MET A 179 -22.26 -11.04 -3.84
C MET A 179 -21.56 -11.53 -2.55
N HIS A 180 -20.25 -11.82 -2.62
CA HIS A 180 -19.37 -12.14 -1.47
C HIS A 180 -19.12 -10.96 -0.53
N ILE A 181 -19.38 -9.73 -0.97
CA ILE A 181 -19.30 -8.53 -0.14
C ILE A 181 -20.26 -8.68 1.05
N THR A 182 -19.94 -8.16 2.22
CA THR A 182 -20.87 -8.23 3.39
C THR A 182 -21.82 -7.04 3.46
N SER A 183 -21.35 -5.87 3.04
CA SER A 183 -22.09 -4.60 3.03
C SER A 183 -23.30 -4.64 2.08
N LEU A 184 -24.49 -4.41 2.63
CA LEU A 184 -25.73 -4.40 1.86
C LEU A 184 -25.80 -3.21 0.89
N SER A 185 -25.32 -2.03 1.30
CA SER A 185 -25.32 -0.83 0.46
C SER A 185 -24.44 -0.99 -0.76
N GLU A 186 -23.29 -1.65 -0.62
CA GLU A 186 -22.39 -1.96 -1.74
C GLU A 186 -23.06 -2.93 -2.73
N LYS A 187 -23.68 -4.01 -2.23
CA LYS A 187 -24.42 -4.95 -3.09
C LYS A 187 -25.57 -4.29 -3.82
N GLN A 188 -26.40 -3.51 -3.13
CA GLN A 188 -27.55 -2.86 -3.73
C GLN A 188 -27.14 -1.83 -4.78
N TRP A 189 -26.07 -1.07 -4.50
CA TRP A 189 -25.51 -0.12 -5.45
C TRP A 189 -25.01 -0.83 -6.72
N LEU A 190 -24.28 -1.93 -6.57
CA LEU A 190 -23.80 -2.71 -7.71
C LEU A 190 -24.94 -3.38 -8.48
N GLN A 191 -25.92 -3.98 -7.79
CA GLN A 191 -27.13 -4.53 -8.40
C GLN A 191 -27.84 -3.48 -9.25
N GLN A 192 -28.07 -2.30 -8.69
CA GLN A 192 -28.71 -1.20 -9.41
C GLN A 192 -27.91 -0.83 -10.67
N ARG A 193 -26.59 -0.68 -10.57
CA ARG A 193 -25.73 -0.28 -11.69
C ARG A 193 -25.64 -1.32 -12.81
N PHE A 194 -25.63 -2.62 -12.47
CA PHE A 194 -25.58 -3.69 -13.47
C PHE A 194 -26.95 -3.96 -14.10
N GLU A 195 -27.99 -4.18 -13.28
CA GLU A 195 -29.31 -4.63 -13.74
C GLU A 195 -30.05 -3.53 -14.52
N SER A 196 -29.95 -2.26 -14.09
CA SER A 196 -30.66 -1.15 -14.75
C SER A 196 -30.28 -0.95 -16.21
N VAL A 197 -29.06 -1.34 -16.60
CA VAL A 197 -28.55 -1.26 -17.99
C VAL A 197 -28.21 -2.63 -18.58
N GLN A 198 -28.53 -3.72 -17.89
CA GLN A 198 -28.20 -5.10 -18.29
C GLN A 198 -26.71 -5.27 -18.63
N SER A 199 -25.83 -4.59 -17.90
CA SER A 199 -24.39 -4.52 -18.17
C SER A 199 -24.02 -4.06 -19.59
N ARG A 200 -24.93 -3.38 -20.29
CA ARG A 200 -24.83 -2.92 -21.68
C ARG A 200 -25.37 -1.49 -21.81
N PRO A 201 -24.71 -0.50 -21.19
CA PRO A 201 -25.15 0.89 -21.34
C PRO A 201 -25.00 1.35 -22.80
N THR A 202 -25.77 2.37 -23.17
CA THR A 202 -25.63 3.05 -24.47
C THR A 202 -24.67 4.22 -24.34
N TYR A 203 -23.73 4.34 -25.26
CA TYR A 203 -22.80 5.47 -25.36
C TYR A 203 -23.15 6.35 -26.55
N GLY A 204 -22.72 7.62 -26.51
CA GLY A 204 -22.81 8.51 -27.66
C GLY A 204 -21.82 8.11 -28.77
N ASP A 205 -22.18 8.39 -30.02
CA ASP A 205 -21.40 8.01 -31.21
C ASP A 205 -19.96 8.55 -31.15
N GLU A 206 -19.77 9.80 -30.73
CA GLU A 206 -18.44 10.42 -30.60
C GLU A 206 -17.55 9.69 -29.59
N ALA A 207 -18.11 9.24 -28.47
CA ALA A 207 -17.37 8.49 -27.45
C ALA A 207 -16.90 7.13 -28.01
N ARG A 208 -17.78 6.42 -28.73
CA ARG A 208 -17.45 5.12 -29.35
C ARG A 208 -16.39 5.26 -30.44
N VAL A 209 -16.46 6.32 -31.25
CA VAL A 209 -15.42 6.66 -32.23
C VAL A 209 -14.10 7.01 -31.53
N GLY A 210 -14.13 7.74 -30.41
CA GLY A 210 -12.96 8.02 -29.58
C GLY A 210 -12.29 6.75 -29.04
N VAL A 211 -13.08 5.77 -28.58
CA VAL A 211 -12.56 4.44 -28.18
C VAL A 211 -11.85 3.75 -29.34
N LEU A 212 -12.43 3.76 -30.54
CA LEU A 212 -11.79 3.21 -31.74
C LEU A 212 -10.48 3.93 -32.07
N GLN A 213 -10.42 5.25 -31.91
CA GLN A 213 -9.19 6.02 -32.10
C GLN A 213 -8.10 5.58 -31.11
N ARG A 214 -8.46 5.37 -29.83
CA ARG A 214 -7.49 4.89 -28.83
C ARG A 214 -7.01 3.46 -29.09
N LEU A 215 -7.89 2.56 -29.52
CA LEU A 215 -7.53 1.22 -29.98
C LEU A 215 -6.60 1.26 -31.20
N SER A 216 -6.85 2.18 -32.12
CA SER A 216 -6.03 2.38 -33.32
C SER A 216 -4.61 2.84 -32.97
N ALA A 217 -4.48 3.73 -31.99
CA ALA A 217 -3.19 4.17 -31.47
C ALA A 217 -2.44 3.05 -30.72
N ALA A 218 -3.16 2.24 -29.94
CA ALA A 218 -2.60 1.10 -29.22
C ALA A 218 -1.99 0.08 -30.20
N GLU A 219 -2.76 -0.38 -31.18
CA GLU A 219 -2.31 -1.33 -32.20
C GLU A 219 -1.25 -0.72 -33.13
N GLY A 220 -1.42 0.56 -33.51
CA GLY A 220 -0.54 1.27 -34.42
C GLY A 220 0.89 1.38 -33.89
N LEU A 221 1.07 1.63 -32.59
CA LEU A 221 2.39 1.70 -31.97
C LEU A 221 3.10 0.34 -32.03
N GLU A 222 2.39 -0.75 -31.69
CA GLU A 222 2.97 -2.10 -31.68
C GLU A 222 3.43 -2.50 -33.08
N LYS A 223 2.57 -2.28 -34.09
CA LYS A 223 2.92 -2.53 -35.50
C LYS A 223 4.09 -1.67 -35.97
N HIS A 224 4.17 -0.42 -35.53
CA HIS A 224 5.28 0.47 -35.87
C HIS A 224 6.60 -0.02 -35.26
N LEU A 225 6.60 -0.35 -33.96
CA LEU A 225 7.77 -0.88 -33.25
C LEU A 225 8.24 -2.22 -33.82
N ASP A 226 7.30 -3.12 -34.15
CA ASP A 226 7.61 -4.42 -34.75
C ASP A 226 8.26 -4.26 -36.13
N SER A 227 7.73 -3.35 -36.96
CA SER A 227 8.28 -3.05 -38.28
C SER A 227 9.65 -2.39 -38.23
N LYS A 228 9.89 -1.49 -37.27
CA LYS A 228 11.12 -0.69 -37.18
C LYS A 228 12.23 -1.43 -36.45
N TYR A 229 11.90 -2.24 -35.45
CA TYR A 229 12.85 -2.95 -34.58
C TYR A 229 12.51 -4.45 -34.46
N PRO A 230 12.52 -5.21 -35.58
CA PRO A 230 12.14 -6.61 -35.57
C PRO A 230 13.04 -7.43 -34.63
N GLY A 231 12.42 -8.31 -33.83
CA GLY A 231 13.12 -9.18 -32.87
C GLY A 231 13.66 -8.48 -31.63
N THR A 232 13.33 -7.20 -31.39
CA THR A 232 13.70 -6.51 -30.15
C THR A 232 12.62 -6.73 -29.09
N LYS A 233 13.04 -7.11 -27.88
CA LYS A 233 12.13 -7.26 -26.73
C LYS A 233 11.45 -5.92 -26.41
N ARG A 234 10.14 -5.89 -26.54
CA ARG A 234 9.28 -4.72 -26.23
C ARG A 234 8.14 -5.05 -25.27
N PHE A 235 7.75 -6.33 -25.14
CA PHE A 235 6.62 -6.80 -24.35
C PHE A 235 5.30 -6.15 -24.77
N GLY A 236 4.95 -6.33 -26.04
CA GLY A 236 3.82 -5.68 -26.69
C GLY A 236 2.46 -5.93 -26.03
N LEU A 237 1.54 -4.98 -26.25
CA LEU A 237 0.16 -5.04 -25.74
C LEU A 237 -0.80 -5.84 -26.63
N GLU A 238 -0.34 -6.31 -27.78
CA GLU A 238 -1.16 -6.96 -28.81
C GLU A 238 -2.03 -8.11 -28.25
N GLY A 239 -3.34 -8.02 -28.48
CA GLY A 239 -4.38 -8.87 -27.89
C GLY A 239 -4.96 -8.38 -26.55
N ALA A 240 -4.54 -7.22 -26.07
CA ALA A 240 -5.04 -6.53 -24.88
C ALA A 240 -5.15 -5.01 -25.10
N GLU A 241 -5.39 -4.59 -26.34
CA GLU A 241 -5.40 -3.19 -26.78
C GLU A 241 -6.42 -2.34 -26.02
N SER A 242 -7.52 -2.96 -25.57
CA SER A 242 -8.58 -2.34 -24.75
C SER A 242 -8.09 -1.77 -23.42
N MET A 243 -6.88 -2.12 -22.96
CA MET A 243 -6.26 -1.46 -21.80
C MET A 243 -6.07 0.05 -22.02
N ILE A 244 -5.73 0.50 -23.24
CA ILE A 244 -5.46 1.91 -23.51
C ILE A 244 -6.72 2.79 -23.37
N PRO A 245 -7.86 2.49 -24.03
CA PRO A 245 -9.09 3.24 -23.79
C PRO A 245 -9.60 3.08 -22.35
N MET A 246 -9.38 1.94 -21.69
CA MET A 246 -9.70 1.76 -20.27
C MET A 246 -8.92 2.74 -19.38
N LEU A 247 -7.60 2.85 -19.54
CA LEU A 247 -6.79 3.81 -18.76
C LEU A 247 -7.19 5.26 -19.01
N ASP A 248 -7.45 5.62 -20.28
CA ASP A 248 -7.97 6.94 -20.63
C ASP A 248 -9.31 7.21 -19.92
N GLY A 249 -10.24 6.24 -19.96
CA GLY A 249 -11.52 6.30 -19.24
C GLY A 249 -11.38 6.48 -17.73
N LEU A 250 -10.47 5.74 -17.07
CA LEU A 250 -10.20 5.91 -15.64
C LEU A 250 -9.68 7.32 -15.32
N ILE A 251 -8.75 7.82 -16.14
CA ILE A 251 -8.15 9.15 -15.96
C ILE A 251 -9.20 10.25 -16.12
N GLN A 252 -9.99 10.20 -17.20
CA GLN A 252 -11.04 11.18 -17.47
C GLN A 252 -12.10 11.14 -16.36
N ARG A 253 -12.54 9.95 -15.94
CA ARG A 253 -13.55 9.78 -14.89
C ARG A 253 -13.04 10.23 -13.53
N ALA A 254 -11.79 9.96 -13.18
CA ALA A 254 -11.18 10.48 -11.95
C ALA A 254 -11.10 12.01 -11.98
N GLY A 255 -10.76 12.60 -13.13
CA GLY A 255 -10.79 14.04 -13.36
C GLY A 255 -12.18 14.65 -13.14
N GLU A 256 -13.26 14.01 -13.60
CA GLU A 256 -14.64 14.44 -13.34
C GLU A 256 -14.99 14.51 -11.84
N TYR A 257 -14.42 13.62 -11.02
CA TYR A 257 -14.54 13.66 -9.56
C TYR A 257 -13.58 14.65 -8.88
N GLY A 258 -12.76 15.38 -9.64
CA GLY A 258 -11.84 16.38 -9.12
C GLY A 258 -10.46 15.86 -8.72
N ALA A 259 -10.05 14.68 -9.20
CA ALA A 259 -8.68 14.19 -8.98
C ALA A 259 -7.64 15.20 -9.48
N ARG A 260 -6.59 15.37 -8.70
CA ARG A 260 -5.42 16.21 -9.03
C ARG A 260 -4.24 15.38 -9.49
N GLU A 261 -4.11 14.16 -8.96
CA GLU A 261 -3.00 13.28 -9.28
C GLU A 261 -3.44 11.82 -9.42
N ILE A 262 -2.84 11.10 -10.36
CA ILE A 262 -2.95 9.65 -10.47
C ILE A 262 -1.55 9.05 -10.41
N VAL A 263 -1.36 8.07 -9.53
CA VAL A 263 -0.11 7.31 -9.41
C VAL A 263 -0.33 5.92 -9.99
N LEU A 264 0.41 5.60 -11.05
CA LEU A 264 0.28 4.37 -11.83
C LEU A 264 1.39 3.38 -11.46
N GLY A 265 1.02 2.13 -11.23
CA GLY A 265 1.91 0.97 -11.17
C GLY A 265 1.63 0.01 -12.29
N MET A 266 2.65 -0.55 -12.96
CA MET A 266 2.43 -1.60 -13.94
C MET A 266 3.67 -2.47 -14.18
N PRO A 267 3.50 -3.73 -14.65
CA PRO A 267 4.60 -4.59 -15.09
C PRO A 267 5.15 -4.17 -16.47
N HIS A 268 5.91 -5.06 -17.10
CA HIS A 268 6.50 -4.83 -18.42
C HIS A 268 5.48 -4.79 -19.57
N ARG A 269 4.38 -5.57 -19.48
CA ARG A 269 3.46 -5.80 -20.60
C ARG A 269 2.69 -4.53 -20.97
N GLY A 270 2.83 -4.10 -22.21
CA GLY A 270 2.20 -2.88 -22.73
C GLY A 270 2.75 -1.59 -22.15
N ARG A 271 3.86 -1.62 -21.40
CA ARG A 271 4.40 -0.43 -20.72
C ARG A 271 4.80 0.67 -21.70
N LEU A 272 5.44 0.32 -22.81
CA LEU A 272 5.81 1.29 -23.84
C LEU A 272 4.57 1.93 -24.47
N ASN A 273 3.49 1.16 -24.58
CA ASN A 273 2.20 1.65 -25.05
C ASN A 273 1.63 2.68 -24.08
N VAL A 274 1.59 2.40 -22.77
CA VAL A 274 1.14 3.37 -21.76
C VAL A 274 2.03 4.61 -21.74
N LEU A 275 3.35 4.46 -21.81
CA LEU A 275 4.30 5.59 -21.85
C LEU A 275 4.01 6.55 -23.00
N VAL A 276 3.78 6.04 -24.20
CA VAL A 276 3.58 6.87 -25.40
C VAL A 276 2.14 7.36 -25.51
N ASN A 277 1.16 6.46 -25.36
CA ASN A 277 -0.24 6.74 -25.66
C ASN A 277 -1.04 7.35 -24.51
N VAL A 278 -0.59 7.19 -23.26
CA VAL A 278 -1.27 7.70 -22.06
C VAL A 278 -0.45 8.82 -21.42
N LEU A 279 0.83 8.57 -21.14
CA LEU A 279 1.70 9.54 -20.46
C LEU A 279 2.35 10.54 -21.41
N GLY A 280 2.33 10.30 -22.72
CA GLY A 280 2.84 11.26 -23.71
C GLY A 280 4.36 11.35 -23.77
N LYS A 281 5.10 10.31 -23.39
CA LYS A 281 6.54 10.21 -23.66
C LYS A 281 6.78 10.40 -25.16
N ASN A 282 7.76 11.23 -25.51
CA ASN A 282 8.05 11.51 -26.91
C ASN A 282 8.50 10.21 -27.63
N PRO A 283 7.89 9.82 -28.75
CA PRO A 283 8.30 8.62 -29.49
C PRO A 283 9.76 8.64 -29.91
N SER A 284 10.33 9.81 -30.23
CA SER A 284 11.74 9.96 -30.62
C SER A 284 12.69 9.59 -29.48
N GLU A 285 12.38 10.01 -28.24
CA GLU A 285 13.15 9.62 -27.06
C GLU A 285 13.08 8.11 -26.81
N LEU A 286 11.90 7.51 -27.00
CA LEU A 286 11.75 6.07 -26.92
C LEU A 286 12.60 5.37 -27.98
N PHE A 287 12.59 5.84 -29.23
CA PHE A 287 13.38 5.28 -30.32
C PHE A 287 14.90 5.37 -30.06
N ASP A 288 15.37 6.45 -29.46
CA ASP A 288 16.76 6.60 -29.02
C ASP A 288 17.18 5.52 -28.00
N GLU A 289 16.27 5.12 -27.10
CA GLU A 289 16.50 4.01 -26.17
C GLU A 289 16.56 2.64 -26.88
N PHE A 290 15.82 2.47 -27.99
CA PHE A 290 15.93 1.28 -28.83
C PHE A 290 17.27 1.23 -29.59
N GLU A 291 17.83 2.38 -29.94
CA GLU A 291 19.15 2.51 -30.57
C GLU A 291 20.32 2.40 -29.58
N GLY A 292 20.04 2.28 -28.28
CA GLY A 292 21.03 2.07 -27.23
C GLY A 292 21.79 3.34 -26.83
N LYS A 293 21.23 4.53 -27.08
CA LYS A 293 21.85 5.78 -26.63
C LYS A 293 21.77 5.90 -25.10
N LYS A 294 22.89 6.27 -24.49
CA LYS A 294 23.00 6.46 -23.03
C LYS A 294 22.44 7.84 -22.65
N LEU A 295 21.34 7.86 -21.89
CA LEU A 295 20.66 9.10 -21.46
C LEU A 295 21.12 9.59 -20.07
N LEU A 296 21.63 8.71 -19.20
CA LEU A 296 22.01 9.03 -17.81
C LEU A 296 23.47 8.70 -17.54
N ASN A 297 24.12 9.48 -16.67
CA ASN A 297 25.49 9.21 -16.17
C ASN A 297 25.53 8.18 -15.03
N THR A 298 24.57 7.25 -14.98
CA THR A 298 24.48 6.15 -14.00
C THR A 298 24.55 4.79 -14.69
N SER A 299 24.29 3.70 -13.97
CA SER A 299 24.16 2.35 -14.57
C SER A 299 22.95 2.23 -15.51
N GLY A 300 21.90 3.03 -15.25
CA GLY A 300 20.62 2.95 -15.98
C GLY A 300 19.87 1.65 -15.73
N ASP A 301 18.76 1.48 -16.47
CA ASP A 301 17.93 0.28 -16.47
C ASP A 301 17.29 0.10 -17.85
N VAL A 302 16.71 -1.07 -18.11
CA VAL A 302 16.03 -1.37 -19.37
C VAL A 302 14.79 -0.46 -19.58
N LYS A 303 14.53 -0.09 -20.84
CA LYS A 303 13.48 0.86 -21.24
C LYS A 303 12.09 0.59 -20.63
N TYR A 304 11.72 -0.68 -20.44
CA TYR A 304 10.44 -1.09 -19.89
C TYR A 304 10.42 -1.17 -18.33
N HIS A 305 11.40 -0.58 -17.65
CA HIS A 305 11.37 -0.31 -16.20
C HIS A 305 11.27 1.19 -15.87
N GLN A 306 11.46 2.06 -16.88
CA GLN A 306 11.48 3.51 -16.70
C GLN A 306 10.09 4.01 -16.30
N GLY A 307 10.04 4.84 -15.25
CA GLY A 307 8.89 5.64 -14.88
C GLY A 307 8.78 6.89 -15.75
N PHE A 308 7.69 7.62 -15.61
CA PHE A 308 7.47 8.88 -16.33
C PHE A 308 6.47 9.74 -15.59
N SER A 309 6.48 11.05 -15.83
CA SER A 309 5.47 11.95 -15.29
C SER A 309 5.09 13.00 -16.31
N SER A 310 3.81 13.35 -16.36
CA SER A 310 3.25 14.32 -17.28
C SER A 310 1.90 14.81 -16.77
N ASN A 311 1.39 15.89 -17.34
CA ASN A 311 0.06 16.40 -17.01
C ASN A 311 -0.87 16.26 -18.21
N VAL A 312 -2.13 15.95 -17.94
CA VAL A 312 -3.18 15.82 -18.96
C VAL A 312 -4.39 16.65 -18.57
N MET A 313 -5.13 17.14 -19.57
CA MET A 313 -6.41 17.80 -19.35
C MET A 313 -7.53 16.77 -19.20
N THR A 314 -8.38 17.01 -18.21
CA THR A 314 -9.61 16.27 -17.94
C THR A 314 -10.79 17.24 -17.80
N PRO A 315 -12.05 16.77 -17.77
CA PRO A 315 -13.20 17.63 -17.49
C PRO A 315 -13.10 18.43 -16.18
N GLY A 316 -12.39 17.91 -15.18
CA GLY A 316 -12.15 18.60 -13.90
C GLY A 316 -10.92 19.54 -13.89
N GLY A 317 -10.22 19.66 -15.01
CA GLY A 317 -9.01 20.48 -15.16
C GLY A 317 -7.75 19.64 -15.35
N GLU A 318 -6.60 20.28 -15.11
CA GLU A 318 -5.29 19.66 -15.22
C GLU A 318 -5.09 18.59 -14.14
N LEU A 319 -4.65 17.40 -14.56
CA LEU A 319 -4.38 16.25 -13.73
C LEU A 319 -2.96 15.76 -13.98
N HIS A 320 -2.19 15.56 -12.90
CA HIS A 320 -0.83 15.05 -12.97
C HIS A 320 -0.78 13.52 -12.92
N LEU A 321 -0.13 12.91 -13.90
CA LEU A 321 0.09 11.48 -14.00
C LEU A 321 1.53 11.14 -13.62
N ALA A 322 1.70 10.12 -12.77
CA ALA A 322 3.02 9.61 -12.41
C ALA A 322 3.06 8.08 -12.50
N LEU A 323 3.80 7.55 -13.47
CA LEU A 323 4.10 6.13 -13.57
C LEU A 323 5.35 5.81 -12.75
N GLY A 324 5.21 4.95 -11.74
CA GLY A 324 6.33 4.53 -10.91
C GLY A 324 7.33 3.64 -11.65
N PHE A 325 8.59 3.73 -11.23
CA PHE A 325 9.65 2.81 -11.64
C PHE A 325 9.43 1.44 -11.00
N ASN A 326 9.86 0.38 -11.68
CA ASN A 326 9.77 -0.99 -11.15
C ASN A 326 10.94 -1.86 -11.62
N PRO A 327 11.40 -2.83 -10.82
CA PRO A 327 12.28 -3.88 -11.28
C PRO A 327 11.50 -4.95 -12.07
N SER A 328 12.20 -5.97 -12.55
CA SER A 328 11.56 -7.14 -13.18
C SER A 328 10.81 -8.05 -12.20
N HIS A 329 11.04 -7.91 -10.89
CA HIS A 329 10.28 -8.64 -9.87
C HIS A 329 8.84 -8.12 -9.93
N LEU A 330 7.89 -8.97 -10.30
CA LEU A 330 6.50 -8.57 -10.51
C LEU A 330 5.82 -8.31 -9.17
N GLU A 331 4.77 -7.49 -9.19
CA GLU A 331 3.90 -7.15 -8.05
C GLU A 331 4.53 -6.35 -6.91
N ILE A 332 5.85 -6.41 -6.68
CA ILE A 332 6.51 -5.67 -5.59
C ILE A 332 6.41 -4.14 -5.72
N SER A 333 6.15 -3.62 -6.93
CA SER A 333 5.91 -2.20 -7.14
C SER A 333 4.53 -1.75 -6.63
N ALA A 334 3.56 -2.64 -6.47
CA ALA A 334 2.22 -2.28 -5.99
C ALA A 334 2.24 -1.54 -4.64
N PRO A 335 2.86 -2.07 -3.56
CA PRO A 335 2.97 -1.34 -2.30
C PRO A 335 3.83 -0.06 -2.40
N VAL A 336 4.81 0.00 -3.31
CA VAL A 336 5.58 1.23 -3.58
C VAL A 336 4.68 2.34 -4.13
N ILE A 337 3.75 1.99 -5.01
CA ILE A 337 2.75 2.92 -5.57
C ILE A 337 1.78 3.38 -4.49
N GLU A 338 1.31 2.49 -3.61
CA GLU A 338 0.48 2.87 -2.47
C GLU A 338 1.21 3.87 -1.55
N GLY A 339 2.49 3.61 -1.23
CA GLY A 339 3.30 4.53 -0.43
C GLY A 339 3.49 5.90 -1.08
N SER A 340 3.79 5.92 -2.38
CA SER A 340 3.90 7.15 -3.17
C SER A 340 2.58 7.93 -3.18
N THR A 341 1.46 7.24 -3.38
CA THR A 341 0.10 7.82 -3.35
C THR A 341 -0.17 8.43 -1.98
N ARG A 342 0.07 7.67 -0.90
CA ARG A 342 -0.17 8.16 0.46
C ARG A 342 0.67 9.39 0.79
N SER A 343 1.93 9.46 0.36
CA SER A 343 2.75 10.66 0.58
C SER A 343 2.20 11.90 -0.12
N ARG A 344 1.63 11.73 -1.31
CA ARG A 344 0.99 12.82 -2.06
C ARG A 344 -0.34 13.24 -1.41
N GLN A 345 -1.08 12.28 -0.85
CA GLN A 345 -2.29 12.56 -0.06
C GLN A 345 -1.97 13.35 1.20
N ASP A 346 -0.99 12.90 1.99
CA ASP A 346 -0.57 13.56 3.22
C ASP A 346 -0.04 14.98 2.92
N ARG A 347 0.69 15.18 1.81
CA ARG A 347 1.13 16.51 1.33
C ARG A 347 -0.04 17.46 1.01
N ARG A 348 -1.16 16.93 0.52
CA ARG A 348 -2.34 17.70 0.11
C ARG A 348 -3.39 17.85 1.21
N GLY A 349 -3.24 17.12 2.32
CA GLY A 349 -4.31 17.00 3.32
C GLY A 349 -5.50 16.16 2.83
N ASP A 350 -5.29 15.27 1.87
CA ASP A 350 -6.33 14.41 1.28
C ASP A 350 -6.55 13.14 2.13
N SER A 351 -7.17 13.29 3.30
CA SER A 351 -7.38 12.18 4.26
C SER A 351 -8.37 11.12 3.77
N GLU A 352 -9.25 11.47 2.83
CA GLU A 352 -10.27 10.60 2.26
C GLU A 352 -9.81 9.91 0.96
N GLY A 353 -8.70 10.36 0.38
CA GLY A 353 -8.16 9.86 -0.88
C GLY A 353 -8.96 10.31 -2.09
N THR A 354 -9.57 11.49 -2.09
CA THR A 354 -10.39 11.96 -3.22
C THR A 354 -9.58 12.61 -4.34
N GLU A 355 -8.41 13.18 -4.02
CA GLU A 355 -7.61 13.97 -4.96
C GLU A 355 -6.46 13.19 -5.59
N VAL A 356 -5.89 12.23 -4.86
CA VAL A 356 -4.80 11.39 -5.35
C VAL A 356 -5.27 9.94 -5.46
N VAL A 357 -5.25 9.40 -6.68
CA VAL A 357 -5.83 8.09 -6.99
C VAL A 357 -4.76 7.10 -7.43
N PRO A 358 -4.59 5.96 -6.74
CA PRO A 358 -3.74 4.87 -7.20
C PRO A 358 -4.46 4.01 -8.25
N ILE A 359 -3.74 3.67 -9.32
CA ILE A 359 -4.16 2.67 -10.32
C ILE A 359 -3.02 1.68 -10.51
N ILE A 360 -3.29 0.39 -10.33
CA ILE A 360 -2.25 -0.65 -10.40
C ILE A 360 -2.65 -1.71 -11.43
N ILE A 361 -1.75 -1.95 -12.38
CA ILE A 361 -1.90 -2.95 -13.44
C ILE A 361 -1.09 -4.18 -13.06
N HIS A 362 -1.64 -5.37 -13.30
CA HIS A 362 -1.08 -6.66 -12.92
C HIS A 362 -1.08 -7.64 -14.09
N GLY A 363 -0.27 -8.69 -14.01
CA GLY A 363 -0.40 -9.88 -14.87
C GLY A 363 -1.17 -10.99 -14.14
N ASP A 364 -2.00 -11.76 -14.84
CA ASP A 364 -2.82 -12.84 -14.25
C ASP A 364 -2.05 -13.82 -13.38
N ALA A 365 -0.97 -14.40 -13.90
CA ALA A 365 -0.22 -15.42 -13.16
C ALA A 365 0.52 -14.81 -11.94
N ALA A 366 1.00 -13.57 -12.07
CA ALA A 366 1.71 -12.89 -11.00
C ALA A 366 0.75 -12.42 -9.89
N PHE A 367 -0.41 -11.89 -10.27
CA PHE A 367 -1.46 -11.46 -9.35
C PHE A 367 -1.94 -12.60 -8.43
N ALA A 368 -2.08 -13.81 -8.99
CA ALA A 368 -2.46 -14.99 -8.23
C ALA A 368 -1.30 -15.62 -7.43
N GLY A 369 -0.05 -15.44 -7.88
CA GLY A 369 1.10 -16.21 -7.39
C GLY A 369 2.05 -15.47 -6.44
N GLN A 370 2.04 -14.12 -6.41
CA GLN A 370 2.96 -13.34 -5.58
C GLN A 370 2.31 -12.93 -4.25
N GLY A 371 2.91 -13.33 -3.13
CA GLY A 371 2.39 -13.05 -1.78
C GLY A 371 2.26 -11.57 -1.44
N VAL A 372 3.08 -10.71 -2.04
CA VAL A 372 3.01 -9.25 -1.83
C VAL A 372 1.67 -8.63 -2.28
N VAL A 373 0.94 -9.27 -3.21
CA VAL A 373 -0.42 -8.84 -3.60
C VAL A 373 -1.38 -8.98 -2.42
N MET A 374 -1.30 -10.10 -1.69
CA MET A 374 -2.08 -10.34 -0.48
C MET A 374 -1.75 -9.30 0.60
N GLU A 375 -0.47 -9.06 0.85
CA GLU A 375 -0.03 -8.06 1.84
C GLU A 375 -0.51 -6.64 1.47
N THR A 376 -0.49 -6.30 0.18
CA THR A 376 -0.98 -4.99 -0.31
C THR A 376 -2.49 -4.86 -0.15
N PHE A 377 -3.28 -5.88 -0.49
CA PHE A 377 -4.72 -5.85 -0.19
C PHE A 377 -4.99 -5.71 1.30
N GLN A 378 -4.24 -6.41 2.16
CA GLN A 378 -4.41 -6.32 3.61
C GLN A 378 -4.22 -4.89 4.13
N MET A 379 -3.38 -4.07 3.49
CA MET A 379 -3.15 -2.69 3.93
C MET A 379 -4.19 -1.67 3.43
N SER A 380 -4.97 -2.00 2.39
CA SER A 380 -5.90 -1.11 1.68
C SER A 380 -6.86 -0.31 2.57
N GLN A 381 -7.26 -0.85 3.72
CA GLN A 381 -8.20 -0.22 4.65
C GLN A 381 -7.58 0.12 6.02
N THR A 382 -6.31 -0.19 6.23
CA THR A 382 -5.62 0.06 7.51
C THR A 382 -5.21 1.53 7.64
N ARG A 383 -5.44 2.16 8.79
CA ARG A 383 -5.29 3.63 8.98
C ARG A 383 -3.94 4.22 8.54
N GLY A 384 -2.85 3.46 8.72
CA GLY A 384 -1.50 3.90 8.39
C GLY A 384 -1.17 3.85 6.90
N TYR A 385 -1.98 3.13 6.11
CA TYR A 385 -1.65 2.75 4.74
C TYR A 385 -2.78 3.00 3.72
N LYS A 386 -4.04 3.10 4.16
CA LYS A 386 -5.19 3.33 3.27
C LYS A 386 -4.98 4.55 2.38
N THR A 387 -5.43 4.44 1.13
CA THR A 387 -5.31 5.46 0.07
C THR A 387 -6.66 5.83 -0.57
N GLY A 388 -7.78 5.48 0.10
CA GLY A 388 -9.13 5.74 -0.42
C GLY A 388 -9.57 4.74 -1.49
N GLY A 389 -8.96 3.56 -1.52
CA GLY A 389 -9.25 2.48 -2.46
C GLY A 389 -8.47 2.59 -3.77
N THR A 390 -8.01 1.44 -4.27
CA THR A 390 -7.22 1.30 -5.49
C THR A 390 -8.00 0.64 -6.61
N VAL A 391 -7.85 1.17 -7.82
CA VAL A 391 -8.37 0.50 -9.02
C VAL A 391 -7.30 -0.45 -9.54
N HIS A 392 -7.56 -1.75 -9.44
CA HIS A 392 -6.68 -2.80 -9.92
C HIS A 392 -7.13 -3.29 -11.31
N LEU A 393 -6.22 -3.28 -12.27
CA LEU A 393 -6.42 -3.83 -13.61
C LEU A 393 -5.57 -5.08 -13.81
N VAL A 394 -6.20 -6.24 -13.95
CA VAL A 394 -5.48 -7.48 -14.25
C VAL A 394 -5.53 -7.75 -15.75
N LEU A 395 -4.36 -7.74 -16.40
CA LEU A 395 -4.22 -8.12 -17.80
C LEU A 395 -4.20 -9.63 -17.95
N ASN A 396 -5.38 -10.24 -17.99
CA ASN A 396 -5.56 -11.66 -18.03
C ASN A 396 -5.51 -12.21 -19.46
N ASN A 397 -4.28 -12.35 -19.97
CA ASN A 397 -4.03 -12.99 -21.26
C ASN A 397 -4.08 -14.52 -21.22
N GLN A 398 -4.45 -15.10 -20.06
CA GLN A 398 -4.62 -16.53 -19.86
C GLN A 398 -3.32 -17.33 -19.96
N VAL A 399 -2.15 -16.67 -19.86
CA VAL A 399 -0.83 -17.32 -19.96
C VAL A 399 0.30 -16.59 -19.22
N GLY A 400 0.81 -17.22 -18.17
CA GLY A 400 2.03 -16.82 -17.46
C GLY A 400 3.28 -17.40 -18.11
N PHE A 401 3.92 -16.66 -19.00
CA PHE A 401 5.04 -17.12 -19.84
C PHE A 401 4.67 -18.39 -20.64
N THR A 402 4.96 -19.60 -20.12
CA THR A 402 4.67 -20.93 -20.71
C THR A 402 3.59 -21.69 -19.93
N ILE A 403 3.00 -21.09 -18.88
CA ILE A 403 2.01 -21.72 -18.02
C ILE A 403 0.63 -21.17 -18.40
N SER A 404 -0.21 -21.99 -19.02
CA SER A 404 -1.59 -21.63 -19.39
C SER A 404 -2.65 -22.53 -18.77
N ARG A 405 -2.28 -23.68 -18.22
CA ARG A 405 -3.21 -24.56 -17.51
C ARG A 405 -3.56 -23.94 -16.17
N ARG A 406 -4.85 -23.85 -15.86
CA ARG A 406 -5.34 -23.29 -14.59
C ARG A 406 -4.70 -23.98 -13.39
N GLU A 407 -4.66 -25.32 -13.41
CA GLU A 407 -4.11 -26.16 -12.33
C GLU A 407 -2.62 -25.91 -12.03
N ASP A 408 -1.85 -25.46 -13.02
CA ASP A 408 -0.44 -25.11 -12.85
C ASP A 408 -0.25 -23.64 -12.41
N ALA A 409 -1.14 -22.75 -12.84
CA ALA A 409 -1.05 -21.31 -12.59
C ALA A 409 -1.63 -20.88 -11.25
N ARG A 410 -2.70 -21.54 -10.78
CA ARG A 410 -3.46 -21.14 -9.57
C ARG A 410 -4.35 -22.27 -9.04
N SER A 411 -4.84 -22.12 -7.81
CA SER A 411 -5.72 -23.11 -7.14
C SER A 411 -7.21 -22.72 -7.09
N THR A 412 -7.60 -21.67 -7.81
CA THR A 412 -8.97 -21.13 -7.83
C THR A 412 -9.45 -20.91 -9.27
N GLU A 413 -10.72 -20.52 -9.45
CA GLU A 413 -11.29 -20.34 -10.79
C GLU A 413 -10.66 -19.15 -11.52
N TYR A 414 -10.61 -18.00 -10.85
CA TYR A 414 -10.12 -16.74 -11.40
C TYR A 414 -8.76 -16.38 -10.82
N CYS A 415 -7.91 -15.74 -11.62
CA CYS A 415 -6.64 -15.19 -11.10
C CYS A 415 -6.87 -14.09 -10.05
N THR A 416 -8.06 -13.48 -10.05
CA THR A 416 -8.43 -12.35 -9.21
C THR A 416 -9.05 -12.73 -7.87
N ASP A 417 -9.20 -14.02 -7.57
CA ASP A 417 -9.85 -14.51 -6.35
C ASP A 417 -9.17 -14.03 -5.05
N ILE A 418 -7.88 -13.66 -5.11
CA ILE A 418 -7.17 -13.07 -3.96
C ILE A 418 -7.85 -11.79 -3.44
N ALA A 419 -8.48 -10.99 -4.31
CA ALA A 419 -9.13 -9.74 -3.94
C ALA A 419 -10.37 -9.93 -3.06
N LYS A 420 -10.94 -11.15 -3.03
CA LYS A 420 -12.04 -11.51 -2.13
C LYS A 420 -11.65 -11.43 -0.65
N MET A 421 -10.35 -11.49 -0.33
CA MET A 421 -9.86 -11.39 1.05
C MET A 421 -10.28 -10.08 1.74
N VAL A 422 -10.38 -8.98 0.97
CA VAL A 422 -10.84 -7.66 1.44
C VAL A 422 -12.26 -7.34 0.96
N GLN A 423 -12.96 -8.32 0.39
CA GLN A 423 -14.30 -8.15 -0.16
C GLN A 423 -14.33 -7.07 -1.25
N ALA A 424 -13.29 -6.95 -2.09
CA ALA A 424 -13.35 -6.09 -3.25
C ALA A 424 -14.31 -6.69 -4.30
N PRO A 425 -15.15 -5.88 -4.98
CA PRO A 425 -15.87 -6.35 -6.16
C PRO A 425 -14.90 -6.63 -7.31
N ILE A 426 -15.22 -7.63 -8.11
CA ILE A 426 -14.42 -8.07 -9.25
C ILE A 426 -15.30 -8.01 -10.50
N PHE A 427 -14.83 -7.32 -11.53
CA PHE A 427 -15.52 -7.21 -12.81
C PHE A 427 -14.71 -7.94 -13.88
N HIS A 428 -15.15 -9.15 -14.24
CA HIS A 428 -14.58 -9.87 -15.38
C HIS A 428 -15.17 -9.31 -16.67
N VAL A 429 -14.32 -8.94 -17.61
CA VAL A 429 -14.76 -8.34 -18.88
C VAL A 429 -13.99 -8.89 -20.06
N ASN A 430 -14.72 -9.21 -21.14
CA ASN A 430 -14.14 -9.66 -22.39
C ASN A 430 -13.39 -8.51 -23.06
N GLY A 431 -12.08 -8.68 -23.26
CA GLY A 431 -11.21 -7.66 -23.83
C GLY A 431 -11.52 -7.31 -25.29
N ASP A 432 -12.27 -8.14 -26.02
CA ASP A 432 -12.71 -7.87 -27.40
C ASP A 432 -14.05 -7.12 -27.49
N ASP A 433 -14.67 -6.74 -26.36
CA ASP A 433 -15.84 -5.87 -26.30
C ASP A 433 -15.49 -4.52 -25.64
N PRO A 434 -15.03 -3.52 -26.42
CA PRO A 434 -14.65 -2.22 -25.88
C PRO A 434 -15.79 -1.47 -25.19
N ASP A 435 -17.05 -1.66 -25.60
CA ASP A 435 -18.20 -0.99 -24.97
C ASP A 435 -18.43 -1.54 -23.54
N ALA A 436 -18.32 -2.86 -23.36
CA ALA A 436 -18.36 -3.52 -22.05
C ALA A 436 -17.13 -3.16 -21.18
N VAL A 437 -15.95 -3.07 -21.79
CA VAL A 437 -14.73 -2.60 -21.12
C VAL A 437 -14.93 -1.19 -20.58
N MET A 438 -15.44 -0.24 -21.36
CA MET A 438 -15.68 1.12 -20.88
C MET A 438 -16.72 1.15 -19.76
N PHE A 439 -17.72 0.27 -19.78
CA PHE A 439 -18.75 0.22 -18.75
C PHE A 439 -18.14 -0.15 -17.39
N THR A 440 -17.40 -1.26 -17.36
CA THR A 440 -16.73 -1.74 -16.14
C THR A 440 -15.67 -0.75 -15.65
N THR A 441 -14.98 -0.07 -16.57
CA THR A 441 -14.01 0.99 -16.29
C THR A 441 -14.63 2.14 -15.49
N LEU A 442 -15.71 2.73 -16.03
CA LEU A 442 -16.39 3.87 -15.40
C LEU A 442 -17.03 3.45 -14.07
N LEU A 443 -17.64 2.26 -14.04
CA LEU A 443 -18.25 1.72 -12.83
C LEU A 443 -17.25 1.45 -11.71
N ALA A 444 -16.05 0.95 -12.04
CA ALA A 444 -14.99 0.72 -11.06
C ALA A 444 -14.53 2.03 -10.42
N MET A 445 -14.29 3.07 -11.23
CA MET A 445 -13.92 4.38 -10.69
C MET A 445 -15.05 4.96 -9.83
N ASP A 446 -16.30 4.86 -10.27
CA ASP A 446 -17.48 5.27 -9.49
C ASP A 446 -17.57 4.53 -8.15
N TYR A 447 -17.35 3.22 -8.13
CA TYR A 447 -17.36 2.41 -6.92
C TYR A 447 -16.27 2.87 -5.94
N ARG A 448 -15.05 3.07 -6.44
CA ARG A 448 -13.91 3.55 -5.64
C ARG A 448 -14.23 4.91 -5.02
N TYR A 449 -14.79 5.85 -5.78
CA TYR A 449 -15.21 7.16 -5.24
C TYR A 449 -16.37 7.07 -4.26
N GLN A 450 -17.32 6.16 -4.49
CA GLN A 450 -18.49 5.98 -3.64
C GLN A 450 -18.15 5.35 -2.28
N PHE A 451 -17.25 4.35 -2.26
CA PHE A 451 -17.02 3.50 -1.09
C PHE A 451 -15.62 3.57 -0.51
N ARG A 452 -14.66 4.21 -1.20
CA ARG A 452 -13.26 4.32 -0.78
C ARG A 452 -12.58 2.97 -0.54
N LYS A 453 -12.91 2.01 -1.39
CA LYS A 453 -12.43 0.62 -1.36
C LYS A 453 -11.86 0.20 -2.71
N ASP A 454 -10.99 -0.78 -2.64
CA ASP A 454 -10.39 -1.40 -3.81
C ASP A 454 -11.46 -2.04 -4.70
N VAL A 455 -11.20 -2.04 -6.00
CA VAL A 455 -12.01 -2.70 -7.03
C VAL A 455 -11.09 -3.31 -8.07
N VAL A 456 -11.45 -4.49 -8.56
CA VAL A 456 -10.65 -5.23 -9.55
C VAL A 456 -11.40 -5.35 -10.87
N ILE A 457 -10.72 -4.98 -11.95
CA ILE A 457 -11.14 -5.27 -13.32
C ILE A 457 -10.27 -6.41 -13.84
N ASP A 458 -10.87 -7.55 -14.13
CA ASP A 458 -10.22 -8.68 -14.80
C ASP A 458 -10.47 -8.55 -16.32
N LEU A 459 -9.50 -7.97 -17.02
CA LEU A 459 -9.55 -7.80 -18.47
C LEU A 459 -9.10 -9.11 -19.14
N VAL A 460 -10.07 -9.98 -19.42
CA VAL A 460 -9.83 -11.29 -20.05
C VAL A 460 -9.52 -11.08 -21.53
N CYS A 461 -8.26 -11.32 -21.89
CA CYS A 461 -7.69 -10.99 -23.17
C CYS A 461 -6.82 -12.14 -23.70
N TYR A 462 -5.95 -11.90 -24.66
CA TYR A 462 -4.94 -12.87 -25.11
C TYR A 462 -3.59 -12.18 -25.34
N ARG A 463 -2.55 -12.97 -25.66
CA ARG A 463 -1.22 -12.45 -26.01
C ARG A 463 -0.88 -12.87 -27.44
N ARG A 464 -0.85 -11.89 -28.38
CA ARG A 464 -0.67 -12.15 -29.81
C ARG A 464 0.66 -12.84 -30.13
N SER A 465 1.74 -12.36 -29.53
CA SER A 465 3.12 -12.84 -29.70
C SER A 465 3.52 -13.80 -28.56
N GLY A 466 4.75 -14.34 -28.61
CA GLY A 466 5.35 -15.09 -27.49
C GLY A 466 5.50 -14.24 -26.21
N HIS A 467 6.11 -14.78 -25.14
CA HIS A 467 6.31 -13.98 -23.91
C HIS A 467 7.14 -12.72 -24.18
N ASN A 468 8.10 -12.86 -25.09
CA ASN A 468 8.72 -11.76 -25.79
C ASN A 468 8.64 -12.05 -27.30
N GLU A 469 9.01 -11.08 -28.13
CA GLU A 469 8.76 -11.15 -29.57
C GLU A 469 9.69 -12.08 -30.34
N THR A 470 10.69 -12.66 -29.66
CA THR A 470 11.57 -13.70 -30.20
C THR A 470 11.24 -15.11 -29.72
N ASP A 471 10.28 -15.24 -28.81
CA ASP A 471 9.86 -16.50 -28.22
C ASP A 471 8.80 -17.20 -29.11
N GLU A 472 8.91 -18.53 -29.28
CA GLU A 472 7.96 -19.34 -30.06
C GLU A 472 6.97 -20.04 -29.12
N PRO A 473 5.77 -19.49 -28.92
CA PRO A 473 4.85 -19.98 -27.89
C PRO A 473 4.10 -21.25 -28.31
N SER A 474 4.03 -21.58 -29.61
CA SER A 474 3.39 -22.81 -30.08
C SER A 474 4.08 -24.07 -29.56
N GLY A 475 5.33 -23.95 -29.08
CA GLY A 475 6.05 -25.04 -28.44
C GLY A 475 5.40 -25.55 -27.14
N THR A 476 4.63 -24.72 -26.45
CA THR A 476 3.91 -25.11 -25.21
C THR A 476 2.39 -24.85 -25.26
N GLN A 477 1.91 -23.90 -26.07
CA GLN A 477 0.48 -23.59 -26.24
C GLN A 477 0.00 -23.69 -27.72
N PRO A 478 0.12 -24.85 -28.40
CA PRO A 478 -0.14 -24.95 -29.84
C PRO A 478 -1.58 -24.61 -30.22
N LEU A 479 -2.59 -25.09 -29.48
CA LEU A 479 -4.01 -24.84 -29.78
C LEU A 479 -4.40 -23.38 -29.56
N MET A 480 -3.91 -22.76 -28.47
CA MET A 480 -4.14 -21.35 -28.17
C MET A 480 -3.60 -20.47 -29.30
N TYR A 481 -2.36 -20.71 -29.72
CA TYR A 481 -1.74 -19.90 -30.78
C TYR A 481 -2.24 -20.23 -32.18
N GLU A 482 -2.77 -21.43 -32.43
CA GLU A 482 -3.56 -21.69 -33.65
C GLU A 482 -4.82 -20.81 -33.70
N LYS A 483 -5.56 -20.72 -32.58
CA LYS A 483 -6.75 -19.88 -32.49
C LYS A 483 -6.40 -18.40 -32.63
N ILE A 484 -5.39 -17.92 -31.89
CA ILE A 484 -4.90 -16.53 -31.95
C ILE A 484 -4.53 -16.16 -33.39
N ARG A 485 -3.79 -17.00 -34.14
CA ARG A 485 -3.39 -16.69 -35.53
C ARG A 485 -4.58 -16.44 -36.48
N ARG A 486 -5.74 -17.03 -36.22
CA ARG A 486 -6.97 -16.83 -37.02
C ARG A 486 -7.90 -15.76 -36.46
N HIS A 487 -7.61 -15.27 -35.26
CA HIS A 487 -8.45 -14.31 -34.55
C HIS A 487 -8.13 -12.88 -34.99
N LYS A 488 -9.17 -12.12 -35.38
CA LYS A 488 -9.03 -10.69 -35.72
C LYS A 488 -8.55 -9.90 -34.49
N THR A 489 -7.95 -8.74 -34.69
CA THR A 489 -7.57 -7.88 -33.55
C THR A 489 -8.79 -7.20 -32.98
N THR A 490 -8.73 -6.80 -31.71
CA THR A 490 -9.80 -6.07 -31.02
C THR A 490 -10.21 -4.82 -31.79
N ARG A 491 -9.23 -4.07 -32.29
CA ARG A 491 -9.45 -2.87 -33.11
C ARG A 491 -10.21 -3.18 -34.40
N THR A 492 -9.86 -4.26 -35.10
CA THR A 492 -10.58 -4.68 -36.31
C THR A 492 -12.02 -5.09 -35.99
N LEU A 493 -12.23 -5.89 -34.95
CA LEU A 493 -13.57 -6.32 -34.53
C LEU A 493 -14.47 -5.13 -34.22
N TYR A 494 -13.95 -4.17 -33.44
CA TYR A 494 -14.71 -2.98 -33.07
C TYR A 494 -14.98 -2.05 -34.25
N ALA A 495 -14.01 -1.87 -35.16
CA ALA A 495 -14.23 -1.09 -36.38
C ALA A 495 -15.32 -1.69 -37.29
N GLU A 496 -15.36 -3.01 -37.42
CA GLU A 496 -16.40 -3.72 -38.20
C GLU A 496 -17.78 -3.60 -37.54
N ALA A 497 -17.85 -3.65 -36.21
CA ALA A 497 -19.08 -3.42 -35.46
C ALA A 497 -19.62 -2.00 -35.69
N LEU A 498 -18.80 -0.98 -35.47
CA LEU A 498 -19.19 0.42 -35.67
C LEU A 498 -19.57 0.73 -37.13
N ALA A 499 -18.93 0.08 -38.10
CA ALA A 499 -19.28 0.21 -39.51
C ALA A 499 -20.62 -0.43 -39.85
N THR A 500 -20.95 -1.58 -39.25
CA THR A 500 -22.26 -2.22 -39.39
C THR A 500 -23.37 -1.34 -38.83
N GLU A 501 -23.08 -0.62 -37.75
CA GLU A 501 -23.98 0.35 -37.13
C GLU A 501 -23.99 1.72 -37.83
N SER A 502 -23.21 1.90 -38.90
CA SER A 502 -23.09 3.15 -39.67
C SER A 502 -22.51 4.35 -38.90
N LEU A 503 -21.74 4.13 -37.84
CA LEU A 503 -21.06 5.18 -37.07
C LEU A 503 -19.77 5.66 -37.76
N ILE A 504 -19.06 4.78 -38.46
CA ILE A 504 -17.83 5.10 -39.19
C ILE A 504 -17.65 4.16 -40.39
N SER A 505 -17.07 4.62 -41.49
CA SER A 505 -16.71 3.74 -42.60
C SER A 505 -15.39 2.98 -42.33
N ILE A 506 -15.21 1.84 -42.99
CA ILE A 506 -13.95 1.07 -42.88
C ILE A 506 -12.76 1.88 -43.38
N GLU A 507 -12.95 2.68 -44.43
CA GLU A 507 -11.92 3.57 -44.99
C GLU A 507 -11.53 4.66 -43.99
N ALA A 508 -12.51 5.26 -43.30
CA ALA A 508 -12.25 6.26 -42.27
C ALA A 508 -11.51 5.65 -41.06
N SER A 509 -11.86 4.43 -40.64
CA SER A 509 -11.10 3.70 -39.62
C SER A 509 -9.65 3.47 -40.06
N GLN A 510 -9.41 3.01 -41.29
CA GLN A 510 -8.05 2.80 -41.80
C GLN A 510 -7.24 4.12 -41.83
N ALA A 511 -7.86 5.23 -42.25
CA ALA A 511 -7.22 6.54 -42.24
C ALA A 511 -6.76 6.97 -40.83
N MET A 512 -7.49 6.61 -39.76
CA MET A 512 -7.05 6.87 -38.38
C MET A 512 -5.77 6.12 -38.02
N LEU A 513 -5.58 4.90 -38.54
CA LEU A 513 -4.36 4.14 -38.31
C LEU A 513 -3.17 4.78 -39.02
N ASP A 514 -3.38 5.17 -40.28
CA ASP A 514 -2.34 5.75 -41.12
C ASP A 514 -1.90 7.11 -40.57
N ASP A 515 -2.84 7.99 -40.17
CA ASP A 515 -2.54 9.26 -39.50
C ASP A 515 -1.72 9.08 -38.22
N TYR A 516 -2.05 8.06 -37.41
CA TYR A 516 -1.28 7.77 -36.20
C TYR A 516 0.15 7.33 -36.52
N ARG A 517 0.36 6.51 -37.56
CA ARG A 517 1.71 6.09 -37.99
C ARG A 517 2.51 7.27 -38.50
N ASP A 518 1.90 8.14 -39.30
CA ASP A 518 2.55 9.35 -39.81
C ASP A 518 3.00 10.28 -38.66
N LYS A 519 2.23 10.39 -37.58
CA LYS A 519 2.61 11.13 -36.36
C LYS A 519 3.83 10.52 -35.66
N LEU A 520 3.89 9.20 -35.56
CA LEU A 520 5.05 8.50 -34.99
C LEU A 520 6.31 8.71 -35.84
N ASP A 521 6.20 8.66 -37.16
CA ASP A 521 7.31 8.90 -38.09
C ASP A 521 7.86 10.33 -37.98
N ARG A 522 6.98 11.31 -37.69
CA ARG A 522 7.37 12.70 -37.42
C ARG A 522 7.91 12.94 -36.00
N GLY A 523 7.83 11.96 -35.10
CA GLY A 523 8.27 12.10 -33.71
C GLY A 523 7.39 13.02 -32.86
N GLU A 524 6.12 13.18 -33.24
CA GLU A 524 5.15 14.03 -32.53
C GLU A 524 4.64 13.34 -31.24
N HIS A 525 4.22 14.13 -30.25
CA HIS A 525 3.50 13.58 -29.09
C HIS A 525 2.12 13.08 -29.54
N VAL A 526 1.74 11.87 -29.11
CA VAL A 526 0.51 11.19 -29.55
C VAL A 526 -0.48 10.87 -28.41
N ALA A 527 -0.13 11.23 -27.17
CA ALA A 527 -1.06 11.13 -26.05
C ALA A 527 -2.21 12.13 -26.20
N SER A 528 -3.42 11.72 -25.83
CA SER A 528 -4.58 12.59 -25.77
C SER A 528 -4.42 13.62 -24.66
N ASN A 529 -4.82 14.87 -24.93
CA ASN A 529 -4.97 15.92 -23.92
C ASN A 529 -3.67 16.26 -23.13
N LEU A 530 -2.49 15.97 -23.67
CA LEU A 530 -1.21 16.30 -23.04
C LEU A 530 -1.05 17.81 -22.83
N VAL A 531 -0.66 18.22 -21.63
CA VAL A 531 -0.36 19.61 -21.30
C VAL A 531 1.11 19.89 -21.60
N SER A 532 1.37 20.86 -22.49
CA SER A 532 2.74 21.22 -22.89
C SER A 532 3.47 22.09 -21.86
N GLU A 533 2.73 22.92 -21.13
CA GLU A 533 3.25 23.80 -20.06
C GLU A 533 2.57 23.41 -18.74
N PRO A 534 3.11 22.40 -18.03
CA PRO A 534 2.45 21.83 -16.86
C PRO A 534 2.53 22.76 -15.65
N ASN A 535 1.51 22.73 -14.78
CA ASN A 535 1.55 23.42 -13.50
C ASN A 535 2.61 22.77 -12.57
N GLU A 536 3.68 23.53 -12.28
CA GLU A 536 4.80 23.10 -11.45
C GLU A 536 4.39 22.80 -9.99
N GLU A 537 3.31 23.38 -9.48
CA GLU A 537 2.81 23.14 -8.11
C GLU A 537 2.39 21.69 -7.85
N LEU A 538 2.15 20.91 -8.92
CA LEU A 538 1.80 19.49 -8.80
C LEU A 538 3.03 18.60 -8.54
N PHE A 539 4.23 19.07 -8.85
CA PHE A 539 5.46 18.30 -8.75
C PHE A 539 6.07 18.36 -7.34
N VAL A 540 6.94 17.40 -7.03
CA VAL A 540 7.76 17.44 -5.81
C VAL A 540 9.10 18.08 -6.20
N ASP A 541 9.49 19.16 -5.51
CA ASP A 541 10.78 19.80 -5.75
C ASP A 541 11.92 19.01 -5.10
N TRP A 542 12.73 18.36 -5.94
CA TRP A 542 13.93 17.63 -5.54
C TRP A 542 15.21 18.45 -5.71
N SER A 543 15.14 19.65 -6.32
CA SER A 543 16.31 20.46 -6.66
C SER A 543 17.24 20.74 -5.47
N PRO A 544 16.76 20.95 -4.22
CA PRO A 544 17.66 21.18 -3.08
C PRO A 544 18.50 19.96 -2.68
N TYR A 545 18.10 18.76 -3.09
CA TYR A 545 18.66 17.49 -2.62
C TYR A 545 19.58 16.80 -3.65
N ILE A 546 19.76 17.37 -4.83
CA ILE A 546 20.56 16.80 -5.92
C ILE A 546 22.00 17.34 -5.87
N GLY A 547 22.98 16.48 -6.14
CA GLY A 547 24.39 16.88 -6.31
C GLY A 547 25.22 16.94 -5.02
N HIS A 548 24.70 16.41 -3.91
CA HIS A 548 25.40 16.34 -2.62
C HIS A 548 26.06 14.98 -2.42
N ASP A 549 27.26 14.96 -1.82
CA ASP A 549 27.97 13.73 -1.43
C ASP A 549 27.68 13.38 0.05
N TRP A 550 28.16 12.22 0.50
CA TRP A 550 27.86 11.67 1.83
C TRP A 550 28.38 12.52 3.00
N ASP A 551 29.43 13.31 2.78
CA ASP A 551 30.04 14.19 3.76
C ASP A 551 29.46 15.62 3.75
N ALA A 552 28.36 15.85 3.01
CA ALA A 552 27.66 17.12 3.03
C ALA A 552 27.29 17.55 4.46
N GLU A 553 27.53 18.82 4.76
CA GLU A 553 27.30 19.38 6.09
C GLU A 553 25.80 19.41 6.42
N GLY A 554 25.49 19.18 7.70
CA GLY A 554 24.16 19.30 8.26
C GLY A 554 24.29 19.62 9.74
N ASP A 555 23.96 20.84 10.13
CA ASP A 555 24.02 21.25 11.53
C ASP A 555 22.91 20.55 12.32
N THR A 556 23.32 19.64 13.19
CA THR A 556 22.41 18.86 14.04
C THR A 556 22.38 19.37 15.48
N SER A 557 23.16 20.40 15.79
CA SER A 557 23.14 21.07 17.09
C SER A 557 21.78 21.70 17.34
N ILE A 558 21.52 22.02 18.61
CA ILE A 558 20.31 22.73 19.02
C ILE A 558 20.59 23.51 20.29
N ASP A 559 20.02 24.71 20.41
CA ASP A 559 20.13 25.49 21.63
C ASP A 559 19.66 24.69 22.85
N LEU A 560 20.44 24.72 23.93
CA LEU A 560 20.19 23.93 25.14
C LEU A 560 18.87 24.31 25.82
N ALA A 561 18.47 25.59 25.78
CA ALA A 561 17.20 26.01 26.36
C ALA A 561 16.03 25.50 25.53
N LEU A 562 16.13 25.54 24.21
CA LEU A 562 15.14 24.95 23.31
C LEU A 562 15.05 23.43 23.50
N LEU A 563 16.19 22.73 23.62
CA LEU A 563 16.22 21.29 23.88
C LEU A 563 15.48 20.92 25.17
N LYS A 564 15.66 21.70 26.25
CA LYS A 564 14.94 21.52 27.51
C LYS A 564 13.44 21.80 27.39
N GLN A 565 13.05 22.83 26.66
CA GLN A 565 11.63 23.11 26.38
C GLN A 565 10.96 21.96 25.62
N VAL A 566 11.63 21.43 24.59
CA VAL A 566 11.15 20.24 23.87
C VAL A 566 11.08 19.04 24.81
N ALA A 567 12.08 18.84 25.68
CA ALA A 567 12.09 17.77 26.67
C ALA A 567 10.89 17.82 27.63
N GLU A 568 10.44 19.01 28.01
CA GLU A 568 9.22 19.18 28.81
C GLU A 568 7.97 18.78 28.02
N LYS A 569 7.83 19.29 26.78
CA LYS A 569 6.67 19.02 25.91
C LYS A 569 6.52 17.53 25.59
N VAL A 570 7.59 16.86 25.14
CA VAL A 570 7.54 15.43 24.75
C VAL A 570 7.26 14.48 25.92
N ASN A 571 7.41 14.95 27.16
CA ASN A 571 7.12 14.20 28.37
C ASN A 571 5.89 14.71 29.12
N HIS A 572 5.15 15.67 28.56
CA HIS A 572 3.91 16.16 29.12
C HIS A 572 2.79 15.17 28.83
N ILE A 573 2.13 14.69 29.88
CA ILE A 573 0.89 13.92 29.80
C ILE A 573 -0.19 14.75 30.48
N PRO A 574 -1.26 15.14 29.76
CA PRO A 574 -2.36 15.93 30.33
C PRO A 574 -3.03 15.27 31.53
N GLU A 575 -3.59 16.10 32.42
CA GLU A 575 -4.42 15.62 33.51
C GLU A 575 -5.61 14.81 32.98
N GLY A 576 -5.89 13.66 33.60
CA GLY A 576 -6.98 12.76 33.20
C GLY A 576 -6.52 11.48 32.50
N ILE A 577 -5.39 11.51 31.80
CA ILE A 577 -4.78 10.33 31.17
C ILE A 577 -4.04 9.52 32.24
N VAL A 578 -4.62 8.38 32.62
CA VAL A 578 -3.99 7.47 33.59
C VAL A 578 -3.11 6.49 32.84
N VAL A 579 -1.80 6.67 32.86
CA VAL A 579 -0.87 5.72 32.25
C VAL A 579 -0.54 4.55 33.19
N GLN A 580 -0.10 3.42 32.63
CA GLN A 580 0.33 2.26 33.40
C GLN A 580 1.56 2.59 34.28
N ARG A 581 1.67 1.97 35.47
CA ARG A 581 2.68 2.31 36.50
C ARG A 581 4.15 2.32 36.03
N GLN A 582 4.56 1.35 35.22
CA GLN A 582 5.93 1.29 34.66
C GLN A 582 6.13 2.35 33.58
N VAL A 583 5.10 2.64 32.78
CA VAL A 583 5.11 3.74 31.80
C VAL A 583 5.23 5.09 32.51
N GLN A 584 4.48 5.31 33.59
CA GLN A 584 4.60 6.52 34.42
C GLN A 584 6.04 6.71 34.89
N LYS A 585 6.68 5.64 35.39
CA LYS A 585 8.08 5.69 35.83
C LYS A 585 9.02 6.12 34.70
N ILE A 586 8.80 5.65 33.47
CA ILE A 586 9.60 6.04 32.30
C ILE A 586 9.46 7.55 32.04
N TYR A 587 8.23 8.08 32.03
CA TYR A 587 8.01 9.53 31.88
C TYR A 587 8.60 10.34 33.03
N ASP A 588 8.49 9.87 34.27
CA ASP A 588 9.09 10.52 35.44
C ASP A 588 10.62 10.60 35.34
N ASP A 589 11.26 9.50 34.95
CA ASP A 589 12.70 9.45 34.78
C ASP A 589 13.13 10.30 33.58
N ARG A 590 12.37 10.32 32.47
CA ARG A 590 12.60 11.24 31.34
C ARG A 590 12.48 12.72 31.70
N ARG A 591 11.52 13.10 32.56
CA ARG A 591 11.44 14.47 33.08
C ARG A 591 12.68 14.86 33.87
N LYS A 592 13.23 13.96 34.69
CA LYS A 592 14.51 14.18 35.38
C LYS A 592 15.68 14.29 34.39
N MET A 593 15.67 13.48 33.32
CA MET A 593 16.69 13.56 32.26
C MET A 593 16.64 14.90 31.51
N GLY A 594 15.44 15.35 31.12
CA GLY A 594 15.23 16.65 30.50
C GLY A 594 15.63 17.83 31.40
N GLY A 595 15.49 17.67 32.72
CA GLY A 595 15.97 18.62 33.72
C GLY A 595 17.47 18.54 34.04
N GLY A 596 18.20 17.55 33.51
CA GLY A 596 19.63 17.32 33.80
C GLY A 596 19.94 16.61 35.12
N ALA A 597 18.93 16.11 35.83
CA ALA A 597 19.11 15.38 37.09
C ALA A 597 19.47 13.90 36.90
N LEU A 598 19.24 13.35 35.70
CA LEU A 598 19.68 12.02 35.27
C LEU A 598 20.30 12.13 33.87
N PRO A 599 21.27 11.27 33.51
CA PRO A 599 21.77 11.24 32.14
C PRO A 599 20.73 10.63 31.19
N LEU A 600 20.73 11.08 29.94
CA LEU A 600 19.80 10.65 28.89
C LEU A 600 20.07 9.20 28.50
N ASN A 601 19.02 8.39 28.43
CA ASN A 601 19.09 7.05 27.82
C ASN A 601 18.65 7.08 26.35
N TRP A 602 18.72 5.92 25.69
CA TRP A 602 18.38 5.77 24.27
C TRP A 602 16.99 6.28 23.92
N GLY A 603 15.96 5.81 24.66
CA GLY A 603 14.58 6.18 24.40
C GLY A 603 14.28 7.66 24.61
N MET A 604 14.97 8.33 25.53
CA MET A 604 14.83 9.78 25.70
C MET A 604 15.49 10.56 24.55
N ALA A 605 16.72 10.18 24.17
CA ALA A 605 17.43 10.85 23.07
C ALA A 605 16.71 10.68 21.72
N GLU A 606 16.11 9.51 21.49
CA GLU A 606 15.27 9.24 20.32
C GLU A 606 14.05 10.17 20.25
N ILE A 607 13.29 10.25 21.35
CA ILE A 607 12.11 11.11 21.44
C ILE A 607 12.49 12.59 21.32
N LEU A 608 13.64 13.00 21.85
CA LEU A 608 14.18 14.35 21.64
C LEU A 608 14.57 14.60 20.19
N ALA A 609 15.15 13.62 19.48
CA ALA A 609 15.45 13.77 18.06
C ALA A 609 14.18 14.06 17.27
N TYR A 610 13.10 13.32 17.57
CA TYR A 610 11.80 13.56 16.93
C TYR A 610 11.20 14.91 17.32
N GLY A 611 11.10 15.22 18.60
CA GLY A 611 10.51 16.48 19.08
C GLY A 611 11.24 17.72 18.54
N THR A 612 12.56 17.67 18.45
CA THR A 612 13.37 18.78 17.93
C THR A 612 13.25 18.95 16.41
N LEU A 613 13.11 17.86 15.67
CA LEU A 613 12.83 17.91 14.23
C LEU A 613 11.44 18.51 13.94
N LEU A 614 10.43 18.13 14.71
CA LEU A 614 9.07 18.69 14.59
C LEU A 614 9.05 20.18 14.94
N GLU A 615 9.72 20.58 16.01
CA GLU A 615 9.87 22.00 16.38
C GLU A 615 10.52 22.81 15.24
N GLN A 616 11.51 22.23 14.56
CA GLN A 616 12.21 22.83 13.40
C GLN A 616 11.47 22.68 12.05
N GLY A 617 10.28 22.07 12.02
CA GLY A 617 9.45 22.01 10.81
C GLY A 617 9.68 20.79 9.91
N TYR A 618 10.39 19.75 10.37
CA TYR A 618 10.52 18.49 9.65
C TYR A 618 9.40 17.52 10.01
N SER A 619 8.65 17.05 9.01
CA SER A 619 7.65 15.99 9.21
C SER A 619 8.33 14.66 9.57
N ILE A 620 7.62 13.81 10.31
CA ILE A 620 8.11 12.48 10.68
C ILE A 620 7.01 11.47 10.42
N ARG A 621 7.37 10.40 9.70
CA ARG A 621 6.56 9.20 9.58
C ARG A 621 7.35 8.01 10.11
N MET A 622 6.75 7.26 11.03
CA MET A 622 7.32 6.03 11.57
C MET A 622 6.30 4.91 11.51
N THR A 623 6.67 3.80 10.85
CA THR A 623 5.90 2.57 10.91
C THR A 623 6.78 1.37 11.22
N GLY A 624 6.15 0.34 11.79
CA GLY A 624 6.82 -0.88 12.23
C GLY A 624 5.94 -1.63 13.21
N GLN A 625 6.21 -2.91 13.39
CA GLN A 625 5.41 -3.75 14.29
C GLN A 625 5.65 -3.30 15.74
N ASP A 626 4.58 -2.89 16.42
CA ASP A 626 4.59 -2.41 17.82
C ASP A 626 5.47 -1.16 18.07
N SER A 627 5.78 -0.38 17.03
CA SER A 627 6.70 0.77 17.11
C SER A 627 6.23 1.90 18.02
N GLY A 628 4.92 2.05 18.29
CA GLY A 628 4.41 3.11 19.18
C GLY A 628 4.88 2.95 20.63
N ARG A 629 4.88 1.71 21.12
CA ARG A 629 5.52 1.34 22.40
C ARG A 629 7.02 1.11 22.23
N GLY A 630 7.41 0.62 21.06
CA GLY A 630 8.68 -0.02 20.77
C GLY A 630 8.70 -1.47 21.25
N THR A 631 9.26 -2.37 20.45
CA THR A 631 9.39 -3.81 20.74
C THR A 631 9.91 -4.04 22.16
N PHE A 632 10.99 -3.36 22.52
CA PHE A 632 11.68 -3.48 23.82
C PHE A 632 11.11 -2.57 24.93
N SER A 633 9.90 -2.03 24.74
CA SER A 633 9.21 -1.16 25.71
C SER A 633 10.08 0.04 26.16
N HIS A 634 10.81 0.62 25.21
CA HIS A 634 11.76 1.71 25.46
C HIS A 634 11.28 3.07 24.94
N ARG A 635 10.38 3.07 23.93
CA ARG A 635 9.96 4.28 23.22
C ARG A 635 8.76 4.96 23.88
N HIS A 636 7.66 4.25 24.07
CA HIS A 636 6.41 4.80 24.62
C HIS A 636 6.10 6.18 24.04
N ALA A 637 6.12 6.31 22.71
CA ALA A 637 5.73 7.54 22.02
C ALA A 637 4.20 7.75 22.11
N VAL A 638 3.47 6.65 22.25
CA VAL A 638 2.02 6.62 22.47
C VAL A 638 1.74 6.18 23.91
N ALA A 639 1.03 7.00 24.67
CA ALA A 639 0.56 6.71 26.01
C ALA A 639 -0.91 6.28 25.96
N HIS A 640 -1.21 5.07 26.44
CA HIS A 640 -2.58 4.56 26.48
C HIS A 640 -3.22 4.79 27.86
N ASN A 641 -4.34 5.50 27.88
CA ASN A 641 -5.14 5.71 29.07
C ASN A 641 -5.74 4.38 29.57
N GLN A 642 -5.41 4.00 30.80
CA GLN A 642 -5.85 2.74 31.40
C GLN A 642 -7.34 2.73 31.76
N LYS A 643 -8.03 3.89 31.70
CA LYS A 643 -9.46 3.98 32.00
C LYS A 643 -10.36 3.57 30.82
N ASP A 644 -10.03 4.01 29.61
CA ASP A 644 -10.88 3.91 28.42
C ASP A 644 -10.14 3.36 27.18
N GLY A 645 -8.80 3.25 27.23
CA GLY A 645 -7.98 2.79 26.13
C GLY A 645 -7.58 3.88 25.12
N GLU A 646 -8.03 5.12 25.30
CA GLU A 646 -7.67 6.22 24.41
C GLU A 646 -6.15 6.45 24.40
N ALA A 647 -5.63 6.76 23.23
CA ALA A 647 -4.20 6.98 23.00
C ALA A 647 -3.90 8.48 22.96
N TYR A 648 -2.86 8.89 23.67
CA TYR A 648 -2.29 10.23 23.61
C TYR A 648 -0.83 10.17 23.19
N THR A 649 -0.45 10.97 22.20
CA THR A 649 0.92 10.99 21.65
C THR A 649 1.51 12.38 21.86
N PRO A 650 2.39 12.60 22.86
CA PRO A 650 2.97 13.93 23.12
C PRO A 650 3.66 14.57 21.91
N LEU A 651 4.25 13.76 21.03
CA LEU A 651 4.88 14.22 19.78
C LEU A 651 3.90 14.84 18.77
N MET A 652 2.58 14.65 18.95
CA MET A 652 1.55 15.35 18.17
C MET A 652 1.17 16.71 18.77
N HIS A 653 1.86 17.19 19.81
CA HIS A 653 1.51 18.44 20.51
C HIS A 653 2.75 19.29 20.86
N ILE A 654 3.69 19.41 19.92
CA ILE A 654 4.94 20.16 20.11
C ILE A 654 4.73 21.67 19.89
N LYS A 655 4.03 22.07 18.83
CA LYS A 655 3.70 23.47 18.56
C LYS A 655 2.39 23.57 17.76
N GLU A 656 1.79 24.76 17.73
CA GLU A 656 0.48 25.00 17.10
C GLU A 656 0.49 24.74 15.59
N ASP A 657 1.55 25.18 14.90
CA ASP A 657 1.76 25.03 13.45
C ASP A 657 2.72 23.86 13.12
N GLN A 658 2.69 22.79 13.90
CA GLN A 658 3.65 21.70 13.75
C GLN A 658 3.48 20.94 12.43
N PRO A 659 4.58 20.42 11.86
CA PRO A 659 4.51 19.48 10.75
C PRO A 659 3.90 18.14 11.19
N LEU A 660 3.48 17.33 10.21
CA LEU A 660 2.88 16.02 10.47
C LEU A 660 3.83 15.10 11.25
N PHE A 661 3.35 14.59 12.39
CA PHE A 661 3.92 13.43 13.07
C PHE A 661 2.96 12.24 12.91
N ALA A 662 3.36 11.27 12.10
CA ALA A 662 2.59 10.06 11.81
C ALA A 662 3.30 8.83 12.38
N LEU A 663 2.72 8.22 13.41
CA LEU A 663 3.23 6.97 13.96
C LEU A 663 2.13 5.90 13.89
N TYR A 664 2.45 4.76 13.28
CA TYR A 664 1.53 3.64 13.18
C TYR A 664 2.23 2.33 13.52
N ASP A 665 1.59 1.52 14.36
CA ASP A 665 1.94 0.10 14.45
C ASP A 665 1.49 -0.58 13.15
N SER A 666 2.45 -1.17 12.43
CA SER A 666 2.16 -1.84 11.17
C SER A 666 1.38 -3.14 11.42
N TYR A 667 0.68 -3.61 10.40
CA TYR A 667 0.27 -5.02 10.38
C TYR A 667 1.51 -5.91 10.18
N LEU A 668 1.34 -7.22 10.38
CA LEU A 668 2.43 -8.20 10.33
C LEU A 668 2.85 -8.50 8.88
N SER A 669 3.58 -7.55 8.29
CA SER A 669 4.23 -7.65 6.99
C SER A 669 5.56 -6.89 7.06
N GLU A 670 6.61 -7.49 6.51
CA GLU A 670 7.88 -6.82 6.26
C GLU A 670 7.99 -6.36 4.80
N GLU A 671 7.63 -7.22 3.84
CA GLU A 671 7.86 -6.96 2.41
C GLU A 671 7.03 -5.77 1.91
N ALA A 672 5.71 -5.84 2.00
CA ALA A 672 4.85 -4.77 1.50
C ALA A 672 4.94 -3.50 2.34
N VAL A 673 5.10 -3.60 3.66
CA VAL A 673 5.28 -2.42 4.52
C VAL A 673 6.58 -1.68 4.19
N LEU A 674 7.71 -2.37 4.02
CA LEU A 674 8.97 -1.71 3.66
C LEU A 674 8.89 -1.09 2.26
N ALA A 675 8.26 -1.77 1.29
CA ALA A 675 8.01 -1.23 -0.04
C ALA A 675 7.16 0.05 0.00
N PHE A 676 6.11 0.06 0.83
CA PHE A 676 5.29 1.23 1.08
C PHE A 676 6.12 2.40 1.62
N GLU A 677 6.92 2.18 2.67
CA GLU A 677 7.73 3.26 3.24
C GLU A 677 8.82 3.76 2.28
N TYR A 678 9.36 2.88 1.41
CA TYR A 678 10.21 3.31 0.29
C TYR A 678 9.43 4.25 -0.64
N GLY A 679 8.25 3.84 -1.11
CA GLY A 679 7.38 4.69 -1.94
C GLY A 679 7.09 6.04 -1.30
N TYR A 680 6.71 6.05 -0.01
CA TYR A 680 6.42 7.25 0.76
C TYR A 680 7.65 8.18 0.87
N SER A 681 8.83 7.62 1.16
CA SER A 681 10.08 8.37 1.28
C SER A 681 10.50 9.04 -0.04
N THR A 682 10.09 8.45 -1.17
CA THR A 682 10.36 9.03 -2.48
C THR A 682 9.38 10.17 -2.80
N GLY A 683 8.22 10.28 -2.15
CA GLY A 683 7.33 11.43 -2.32
C GLY A 683 7.57 12.58 -1.34
N THR A 684 8.28 12.31 -0.23
CA THR A 684 8.44 13.26 0.89
C THR A 684 9.92 13.56 1.16
N PRO A 685 10.60 14.39 0.34
CA PRO A 685 11.99 14.73 0.59
C PRO A 685 12.15 15.56 1.87
N GLN A 686 11.18 16.39 2.24
CA GLN A 686 11.22 17.21 3.46
C GLN A 686 10.60 16.45 4.64
N GLY A 687 11.40 15.60 5.28
CA GLY A 687 10.99 14.86 6.47
C GLY A 687 11.89 13.68 6.81
N LEU A 688 11.50 12.95 7.85
CA LEU A 688 12.14 11.71 8.30
C LEU A 688 11.13 10.56 8.19
N VAL A 689 11.40 9.63 7.27
CA VAL A 689 10.58 8.42 7.08
C VAL A 689 11.34 7.23 7.65
N ILE A 690 10.72 6.54 8.60
CA ILE A 690 11.32 5.46 9.38
C ILE A 690 10.48 4.20 9.25
N TRP A 691 11.14 3.10 8.90
CA TRP A 691 10.64 1.76 9.10
C TRP A 691 11.43 1.08 10.21
N GLU A 692 10.77 0.50 11.20
CA GLU A 692 11.39 -0.28 12.27
C GLU A 692 10.98 -1.75 12.20
N ALA A 693 11.97 -2.63 12.08
CA ALA A 693 11.75 -4.07 12.19
C ALA A 693 11.57 -4.45 13.67
N GLN A 694 10.73 -5.46 13.95
CA GLN A 694 10.58 -5.95 15.33
C GLN A 694 11.92 -6.48 15.88
N PHE A 695 12.60 -7.29 15.07
CA PHE A 695 14.01 -7.65 15.17
C PHE A 695 14.66 -7.46 13.80
N GLY A 696 15.93 -7.07 13.77
CA GLY A 696 16.62 -6.81 12.50
C GLY A 696 16.69 -8.04 11.59
N ASP A 697 16.67 -9.24 12.18
CA ASP A 697 16.70 -10.54 11.50
C ASP A 697 15.53 -10.69 10.50
N PHE A 698 14.35 -10.15 10.83
CA PHE A 698 13.11 -10.32 10.05
C PHE A 698 13.03 -9.43 8.81
N ALA A 699 13.90 -8.42 8.69
CA ALA A 699 13.98 -7.60 7.47
C ALA A 699 14.33 -8.41 6.21
N ASN A 700 14.80 -9.64 6.36
CA ASN A 700 15.03 -10.57 5.25
C ASN A 700 13.76 -10.95 4.48
N GLY A 701 12.55 -10.81 5.06
CA GLY A 701 11.29 -10.97 4.34
C GLY A 701 11.13 -9.94 3.22
N ALA A 702 11.72 -8.76 3.37
CA ALA A 702 11.65 -7.65 2.42
C ALA A 702 12.87 -7.55 1.49
N GLN A 703 13.58 -8.66 1.25
CA GLN A 703 14.88 -8.62 0.55
C GLN A 703 14.77 -8.05 -0.87
N VAL A 704 13.67 -8.32 -1.59
CA VAL A 704 13.46 -7.75 -2.94
C VAL A 704 13.41 -6.23 -2.90
N VAL A 705 12.76 -5.65 -1.88
CA VAL A 705 12.69 -4.19 -1.69
C VAL A 705 14.08 -3.63 -1.41
N ILE A 706 14.84 -4.28 -0.53
CA ILE A 706 16.21 -3.88 -0.18
C ILE A 706 17.08 -3.86 -1.44
N ASP A 707 17.14 -4.98 -2.17
CA ASP A 707 18.06 -5.16 -3.30
C ASP A 707 17.68 -4.28 -4.50
N GLN A 708 16.39 -4.20 -4.82
CA GLN A 708 15.91 -3.70 -6.12
C GLN A 708 15.43 -2.25 -6.09
N PHE A 709 15.20 -1.70 -4.90
CA PHE A 709 14.77 -0.31 -4.70
C PHE A 709 15.74 0.44 -3.79
N ILE A 710 15.91 0.00 -2.54
CA ILE A 710 16.66 0.76 -1.52
C ILE A 710 18.13 0.90 -1.90
N THR A 711 18.81 -0.19 -2.29
CA THR A 711 20.25 -0.15 -2.58
C THR A 711 20.59 0.18 -4.03
N SER A 712 19.61 0.17 -4.94
CA SER A 712 19.87 0.28 -6.39
C SER A 712 19.01 1.31 -7.14
N GLY A 713 17.97 1.87 -6.52
CA GLY A 713 17.02 2.78 -7.18
C GLY A 713 17.65 4.06 -7.71
N GLU A 714 18.64 4.61 -7.01
CA GLU A 714 19.38 5.78 -7.50
C GLU A 714 20.22 5.47 -8.73
N GLN A 715 20.98 4.36 -8.73
CA GLN A 715 21.82 4.01 -9.87
C GLN A 715 21.00 3.59 -11.10
N LYS A 716 19.90 2.86 -10.88
CA LYS A 716 19.01 2.40 -11.96
C LYS A 716 18.16 3.52 -12.54
N TRP A 717 17.61 4.39 -11.71
CA TRP A 717 16.52 5.30 -12.08
C TRP A 717 16.75 6.77 -11.70
N GLY A 718 17.90 7.10 -11.09
CA GLY A 718 18.14 8.44 -10.54
C GLY A 718 17.24 8.75 -9.34
N ARG A 719 16.60 7.74 -8.74
CA ARG A 719 15.60 7.96 -7.69
C ARG A 719 16.22 8.03 -6.30
N LEU A 720 16.11 9.19 -5.67
CA LEU A 720 16.56 9.42 -4.29
C LEU A 720 15.51 8.95 -3.27
N SER A 721 15.97 8.50 -2.11
CA SER A 721 15.15 8.08 -0.96
C SER A 721 15.86 8.40 0.36
N GLY A 722 15.13 9.03 1.28
CA GLY A 722 15.61 9.32 2.63
C GLY A 722 15.23 8.26 3.68
N LEU A 723 14.75 7.08 3.28
CA LEU A 723 14.22 6.06 4.18
C LEU A 723 15.23 5.63 5.24
N THR A 724 14.80 5.58 6.50
CA THR A 724 15.59 5.05 7.63
C THR A 724 15.06 3.67 8.02
N MET A 725 15.94 2.68 8.10
CA MET A 725 15.62 1.34 8.58
C MET A 725 16.24 1.14 9.96
N LEU A 726 15.41 1.03 11.00
CA LEU A 726 15.85 0.66 12.35
C LEU A 726 15.78 -0.86 12.51
N LEU A 727 16.94 -1.51 12.60
CA LEU A 727 17.08 -2.96 12.61
C LEU A 727 17.69 -3.44 13.93
N PRO A 728 16.87 -3.91 14.89
CA PRO A 728 17.39 -4.35 16.17
C PRO A 728 18.43 -5.44 16.05
N HIS A 729 19.66 -5.14 16.48
CA HIS A 729 20.86 -5.95 16.30
C HIS A 729 21.58 -6.09 17.64
N GLY A 730 22.10 -7.29 17.91
CA GLY A 730 22.91 -7.55 19.10
C GLY A 730 22.92 -9.03 19.51
N TYR A 731 24.10 -9.58 19.75
CA TYR A 731 24.29 -10.96 20.20
C TYR A 731 24.12 -11.06 21.71
N GLU A 732 22.98 -11.58 22.16
CA GLU A 732 22.58 -11.57 23.58
C GLU A 732 22.14 -12.96 24.08
N GLY A 733 22.45 -14.01 23.32
CA GLY A 733 22.07 -15.38 23.66
C GLY A 733 20.58 -15.70 23.48
N GLN A 734 19.85 -14.89 22.70
CA GLN A 734 18.42 -15.06 22.41
C GLN A 734 18.13 -15.97 21.20
N GLY A 735 19.16 -16.63 20.64
CA GLY A 735 19.03 -17.53 19.50
C GLY A 735 19.31 -16.88 18.14
N PRO A 736 19.25 -17.67 17.05
CA PRO A 736 19.77 -17.26 15.75
C PRO A 736 18.93 -16.20 15.01
N GLU A 737 17.63 -16.10 15.28
CA GLU A 737 16.71 -15.16 14.61
C GLU A 737 16.32 -13.95 15.48
N HIS A 738 17.02 -13.75 16.59
CA HIS A 738 16.83 -12.59 17.49
C HIS A 738 18.19 -11.96 17.83
N SER A 739 19.14 -11.99 16.89
CA SER A 739 20.53 -11.61 17.13
C SER A 739 21.08 -10.67 16.07
N SER A 740 20.83 -10.91 14.79
CA SER A 740 21.56 -10.29 13.69
C SER A 740 20.65 -9.79 12.58
N ALA A 741 20.68 -8.47 12.38
CA ALA A 741 20.20 -7.82 11.16
C ALA A 741 20.99 -8.15 9.88
N ARG A 742 21.97 -9.07 9.94
CA ARG A 742 22.84 -9.43 8.80
C ARG A 742 23.55 -8.23 8.19
N LEU A 743 24.24 -7.47 9.04
CA LEU A 743 25.03 -6.29 8.67
C LEU A 743 25.93 -6.54 7.44
N GLU A 744 26.50 -7.73 7.32
CA GLU A 744 27.33 -8.14 6.19
C GLU A 744 26.62 -8.06 4.84
N ARG A 745 25.30 -8.27 4.79
CA ARG A 745 24.50 -8.24 3.56
C ARG A 745 24.33 -6.82 3.06
N PHE A 746 24.03 -5.87 3.95
CA PHE A 746 23.98 -4.45 3.59
C PHE A 746 25.35 -3.95 3.13
N LEU A 747 26.43 -4.35 3.80
CA LEU A 747 27.80 -4.01 3.38
C LEU A 747 28.17 -4.61 2.03
N GLN A 748 27.66 -5.79 1.68
CA GLN A 748 27.87 -6.38 0.36
C GLN A 748 27.18 -5.56 -0.74
N LEU A 749 26.00 -5.00 -0.46
CA LEU A 749 25.24 -4.16 -1.38
C LEU A 749 25.73 -2.71 -1.43
N ALA A 750 26.59 -2.31 -0.50
CA ALA A 750 27.08 -0.94 -0.37
C ALA A 750 28.10 -0.61 -1.47
N ALA A 751 27.73 0.27 -2.39
CA ALA A 751 28.55 0.69 -3.53
C ALA A 751 28.18 2.12 -3.94
N GLU A 752 29.14 2.89 -4.44
CA GLU A 752 28.89 4.23 -5.03
C GLU A 752 28.08 5.18 -4.11
N HIS A 753 28.28 5.07 -2.79
CA HIS A 753 27.58 5.83 -1.75
C HIS A 753 26.05 5.72 -1.85
N ASN A 754 25.53 4.56 -2.28
CA ASN A 754 24.10 4.29 -2.46
C ASN A 754 23.29 4.32 -1.15
N ILE A 755 23.87 3.80 -0.06
CA ILE A 755 23.25 3.76 1.27
C ILE A 755 24.21 4.27 2.34
N GLN A 756 23.70 4.37 3.57
CA GLN A 756 24.48 4.64 4.77
C GLN A 756 24.23 3.52 5.77
N ILE A 757 25.26 3.04 6.44
CA ILE A 757 25.15 1.97 7.43
C ILE A 757 25.81 2.42 8.72
N CYS A 758 25.01 2.54 9.78
CA CYS A 758 25.44 2.99 11.10
C CYS A 758 25.12 1.94 12.19
N ASN A 759 26.00 1.81 13.16
CA ASN A 759 25.83 0.95 14.34
C ASN A 759 26.14 1.77 15.60
N PRO A 760 25.23 2.71 15.95
CA PRO A 760 25.49 3.72 16.97
C PRO A 760 25.65 3.10 18.36
N THR A 761 26.53 3.66 19.18
CA THR A 761 26.79 3.14 20.55
C THR A 761 26.29 4.04 21.67
N THR A 762 25.97 5.31 21.41
CA THR A 762 25.50 6.25 22.45
C THR A 762 24.16 6.91 22.08
N PRO A 763 23.37 7.36 23.08
CA PRO A 763 22.16 8.14 22.81
C PRO A 763 22.40 9.43 22.02
N ALA A 764 23.50 10.14 22.26
CA ALA A 764 23.87 11.32 21.45
C ALA A 764 24.09 10.98 19.96
N GLN A 765 24.77 9.86 19.68
CA GLN A 765 24.97 9.41 18.30
C GLN A 765 23.65 9.11 17.59
N LEU A 766 22.69 8.46 18.27
CA LEU A 766 21.35 8.26 17.73
C LEU A 766 20.67 9.59 17.42
N PHE A 767 20.69 10.54 18.36
CA PHE A 767 20.06 11.86 18.21
C PHE A 767 20.60 12.60 16.98
N HIS A 768 21.92 12.74 16.87
CA HIS A 768 22.54 13.42 15.74
C HIS A 768 22.38 12.65 14.44
N MET A 769 22.41 11.32 14.45
CA MET A 769 22.22 10.50 13.25
C MET A 769 20.83 10.69 12.64
N LEU A 770 19.77 10.62 13.46
CA LEU A 770 18.39 10.81 13.00
C LEU A 770 18.16 12.24 12.49
N ARG A 771 18.68 13.24 13.22
CA ARG A 771 18.63 14.64 12.79
C ARG A 771 19.38 14.87 11.49
N ARG A 772 20.59 14.30 11.36
CA ARG A 772 21.42 14.38 10.14
C ARG A 772 20.67 13.85 8.92
N GLN A 773 19.91 12.77 9.08
CA GLN A 773 19.13 12.18 7.98
C GLN A 773 18.02 13.09 7.46
N ALA A 774 17.37 13.85 8.34
CA ALA A 774 16.33 14.81 7.97
C ALA A 774 16.90 16.15 7.47
N ILE A 775 17.90 16.70 8.17
CA ILE A 775 18.41 18.06 7.97
C ILE A 775 19.34 18.17 6.76
N ARG A 776 20.25 17.20 6.58
CA ARG A 776 21.26 17.28 5.51
C ARG A 776 20.55 17.32 4.15
N PRO A 777 21.03 18.08 3.15
CA PRO A 777 20.45 18.12 1.81
C PRO A 777 20.79 16.86 0.98
N MET A 778 20.89 15.69 1.61
CA MET A 778 21.14 14.41 0.94
C MET A 778 20.05 13.41 1.31
N ARG A 779 19.53 12.70 0.31
CA ARG A 779 18.52 11.63 0.48
C ARG A 779 19.08 10.30 -0.01
N LYS A 780 19.79 9.62 0.90
CA LYS A 780 20.24 8.23 0.75
C LYS A 780 19.66 7.39 1.90
N PRO A 781 19.24 6.14 1.66
CA PRO A 781 18.72 5.31 2.73
C PRO A 781 19.72 5.13 3.88
N LEU A 782 19.20 5.12 5.11
CA LEU A 782 19.97 4.97 6.34
C LEU A 782 19.63 3.65 7.02
N ILE A 783 20.56 2.71 7.01
CA ILE A 783 20.45 1.42 7.66
C ILE A 783 21.09 1.52 9.05
N VAL A 784 20.29 1.32 10.08
CA VAL A 784 20.72 1.45 11.48
C VAL A 784 20.67 0.08 12.16
N MET A 785 21.80 -0.38 12.66
CA MET A 785 21.84 -1.48 13.63
C MET A 785 21.37 -0.93 14.98
N SER A 786 20.05 -0.88 15.18
CA SER A 786 19.48 -0.33 16.42
C SER A 786 19.71 -1.30 17.58
N PRO A 787 19.95 -0.83 18.81
CA PRO A 787 20.32 -1.72 19.90
C PRO A 787 19.13 -2.39 20.58
N LYS A 788 19.42 -3.44 21.36
CA LYS A 788 18.48 -4.06 22.30
C LYS A 788 18.98 -3.94 23.74
N TRP A 789 20.09 -4.59 24.08
CA TRP A 789 20.64 -4.58 25.43
C TRP A 789 21.08 -3.19 25.91
N ILE A 790 21.73 -2.38 25.05
CA ILE A 790 22.23 -1.06 25.48
C ILE A 790 21.15 0.00 25.68
N LEU A 791 19.88 -0.29 25.33
CA LEU A 791 18.74 0.61 25.58
C LEU A 791 18.60 1.00 27.06
N ARG A 792 19.06 0.13 27.97
CA ARG A 792 18.99 0.30 29.43
C ARG A 792 20.34 0.18 30.12
N HIS A 793 21.44 0.20 29.36
CA HIS A 793 22.77 -0.01 29.93
C HIS A 793 23.27 1.26 30.64
N LYS A 794 23.80 1.11 31.85
CA LYS A 794 24.19 2.23 32.74
C LYS A 794 25.29 3.13 32.15
N LEU A 795 26.15 2.59 31.28
CA LEU A 795 27.22 3.34 30.60
C LEU A 795 26.77 3.87 29.23
N ALA A 796 25.64 3.40 28.69
CA ALA A 796 25.11 3.83 27.41
C ALA A 796 24.17 5.02 27.60
N THR A 797 24.71 6.10 28.15
CA THR A 797 23.97 7.33 28.45
C THR A 797 24.69 8.56 27.90
N SER A 798 23.96 9.65 27.67
CA SER A 798 24.54 10.93 27.22
C SER A 798 24.05 12.11 28.06
N SER A 799 24.78 13.21 28.01
CA SER A 799 24.41 14.50 28.61
C SER A 799 23.56 15.35 27.65
N LEU A 800 22.90 16.39 28.17
CA LEU A 800 22.16 17.34 27.31
C LEU A 800 23.12 18.17 26.46
N GLU A 801 24.30 18.47 26.98
CA GLU A 801 25.37 19.20 26.31
C GLU A 801 25.88 18.44 25.09
N GLU A 802 26.05 17.11 25.20
CA GLU A 802 26.40 16.26 24.07
C GLU A 802 25.35 16.29 22.95
N LEU A 803 24.07 16.49 23.25
CA LEU A 803 23.01 16.64 22.23
C LEU A 803 22.96 18.09 21.69
N SER A 804 23.18 19.07 22.56
CA SER A 804 23.04 20.49 22.24
C SER A 804 24.20 21.00 21.40
N GLU A 805 25.44 20.66 21.76
CA GLU A 805 26.68 21.18 21.17
C GLU A 805 27.41 20.14 20.32
N GLY A 806 27.00 18.87 20.39
CA GLY A 806 27.63 17.77 19.69
C GLY A 806 27.26 17.66 18.21
N ALA A 807 27.79 16.61 17.58
CA ALA A 807 27.47 16.20 16.23
C ALA A 807 27.66 14.69 16.09
N PHE A 808 27.16 14.11 15.00
CA PHE A 808 27.40 12.70 14.69
C PHE A 808 28.88 12.47 14.38
N GLN A 809 29.52 11.59 15.14
CA GLN A 809 30.91 11.18 14.94
C GLN A 809 30.95 9.83 14.23
N ALA A 810 31.51 9.77 13.01
CA ALA A 810 31.66 8.49 12.30
C ALA A 810 32.61 7.52 13.02
N ILE A 811 33.61 8.06 13.73
CA ILE A 811 34.60 7.33 14.52
C ILE A 811 34.78 8.04 15.85
N ILE A 812 34.62 7.31 16.95
CA ILE A 812 34.82 7.83 18.31
C ILE A 812 36.14 7.27 18.87
N ALA A 813 37.01 8.17 19.30
CA ALA A 813 38.30 7.83 19.89
C ALA A 813 38.17 7.35 21.35
N ASP A 814 39.26 6.81 21.88
CA ASP A 814 39.40 6.54 23.31
C ASP A 814 39.98 7.75 24.05
N ASP A 815 39.69 7.86 25.34
CA ASP A 815 40.16 8.93 26.22
C ASP A 815 41.52 8.62 26.89
N LEU A 816 42.07 7.42 26.69
CA LEU A 816 43.39 7.04 27.20
C LEU A 816 44.53 7.94 26.66
N GLU A 817 45.57 8.12 27.47
CA GLU A 817 46.76 8.87 27.08
C GLU A 817 47.47 8.18 25.89
N PRO A 818 47.60 8.83 24.71
CA PRO A 818 48.08 8.16 23.50
C PRO A 818 49.51 7.59 23.58
N LYS A 819 50.31 8.04 24.55
CA LYS A 819 51.68 7.55 24.78
C LYS A 819 51.70 6.18 25.46
N LYS A 820 50.69 5.81 26.24
CA LYS A 820 50.65 4.52 26.94
C LYS A 820 50.12 3.39 26.08
N VAL A 821 49.32 3.74 25.08
CA VAL A 821 48.64 2.80 24.18
C VAL A 821 49.64 1.97 23.37
N LYS A 822 49.59 0.65 23.56
CA LYS A 822 50.31 -0.37 22.81
C LYS A 822 49.41 -1.15 21.85
N ARG A 823 48.11 -1.23 22.12
CA ARG A 823 47.14 -1.90 21.23
C ARG A 823 45.93 -1.03 20.98
N VAL A 824 45.42 -1.06 19.75
CA VAL A 824 44.13 -0.47 19.38
C VAL A 824 43.16 -1.58 19.01
N VAL A 825 42.03 -1.62 19.71
CA VAL A 825 40.88 -2.46 19.41
C VAL A 825 39.85 -1.61 18.68
N LEU A 826 39.70 -1.84 17.39
CA LEU A 826 38.63 -1.28 16.56
C LEU A 826 37.38 -2.14 16.77
N CYS A 827 36.24 -1.52 17.07
CA CYS A 827 34.98 -2.24 17.24
C CYS A 827 33.78 -1.38 16.81
N SER A 828 32.60 -1.98 16.74
CA SER A 828 31.34 -1.29 16.39
C SER A 828 30.18 -1.89 17.18
N GLY A 829 29.22 -1.05 17.56
CA GLY A 829 28.05 -1.48 18.34
C GLY A 829 28.38 -1.90 19.77
N LYS A 830 27.48 -2.71 20.36
CA LYS A 830 27.45 -2.99 21.80
C LYS A 830 28.69 -3.70 22.35
N VAL A 831 29.47 -4.39 21.52
CA VAL A 831 30.68 -5.11 21.95
C VAL A 831 31.69 -4.17 22.63
N TYR A 832 31.67 -2.88 22.27
CA TYR A 832 32.43 -1.84 22.96
C TYR A 832 32.24 -1.86 24.47
N TYR A 833 31.01 -2.00 24.97
CA TYR A 833 30.73 -1.96 26.40
C TYR A 833 31.28 -3.20 27.11
N HIS A 834 31.24 -4.37 26.47
CA HIS A 834 31.86 -5.58 27.03
C HIS A 834 33.39 -5.46 27.10
N LEU A 835 34.01 -4.83 26.10
CA LEU A 835 35.45 -4.53 26.11
C LEU A 835 35.81 -3.47 27.16
N LEU A 836 34.99 -2.42 27.28
CA LEU A 836 35.21 -1.33 28.22
C LEU A 836 35.15 -1.82 29.66
N GLU A 837 34.07 -2.51 30.02
CA GLU A 837 33.88 -3.02 31.39
C GLU A 837 35.00 -4.00 31.78
N GLU A 838 35.39 -4.91 30.89
CA GLU A 838 36.50 -5.83 31.17
C GLU A 838 37.86 -5.11 31.24
N ARG A 839 38.11 -4.10 30.40
CA ARG A 839 39.34 -3.30 30.45
C ARG A 839 39.44 -2.51 31.76
N GLU A 840 38.34 -1.93 32.21
CA GLU A 840 38.26 -1.22 33.49
C GLU A 840 38.49 -2.17 34.67
N LEU A 841 37.90 -3.37 34.64
CA LEU A 841 38.13 -4.40 35.66
C LEU A 841 39.59 -4.86 35.73
N ARG A 842 40.34 -4.79 34.62
CA ARG A 842 41.77 -5.09 34.55
C ARG A 842 42.67 -3.90 34.85
N GLU A 843 42.09 -2.71 35.06
CA GLU A 843 42.83 -1.45 35.23
C GLU A 843 43.84 -1.20 34.10
N GLN A 844 43.50 -1.60 32.87
CA GLN A 844 44.39 -1.50 31.71
C GLN A 844 44.35 -0.12 31.06
N ASP A 845 45.51 0.53 30.94
CA ASP A 845 45.68 1.85 30.30
C ASP A 845 46.53 1.82 29.01
N ASP A 846 46.86 0.62 28.51
CA ASP A 846 47.66 0.41 27.30
C ASP A 846 46.89 -0.21 26.11
N VAL A 847 45.57 -0.41 26.25
CA VAL A 847 44.68 -0.87 25.18
C VAL A 847 43.58 0.16 24.91
N ALA A 848 43.65 0.86 23.77
CA ALA A 848 42.64 1.83 23.36
C ALA A 848 41.49 1.15 22.59
N LEU A 849 40.25 1.53 22.90
CA LEU A 849 39.02 1.07 22.26
C LEU A 849 38.51 2.19 21.35
N VAL A 850 38.57 1.98 20.03
CA VAL A 850 38.10 2.96 19.03
C VAL A 850 36.83 2.42 18.40
N ARG A 851 35.76 3.21 18.43
CA ARG A 851 34.45 2.83 17.90
C ARG A 851 34.27 3.33 16.47
N ILE A 852 33.76 2.46 15.60
CA ILE A 852 33.32 2.80 14.24
C ILE A 852 31.80 2.83 14.25
N GLU A 853 31.23 4.04 14.29
CA GLU A 853 29.79 4.28 14.40
C GLU A 853 29.11 4.24 13.03
N GLN A 854 29.83 4.67 11.97
CA GLN A 854 29.41 4.56 10.58
C GLN A 854 30.36 3.64 9.82
N VAL A 855 29.85 2.48 9.40
CA VAL A 855 30.64 1.47 8.67
C VAL A 855 30.57 1.67 7.15
N TYR A 856 29.57 2.40 6.66
CA TYR A 856 29.49 2.82 5.25
C TYR A 856 28.71 4.15 5.09
N PRO A 857 29.16 5.09 4.23
CA PRO A 857 30.50 5.17 3.66
C PRO A 857 31.57 5.25 4.75
N PHE A 858 32.71 4.61 4.54
CA PHE A 858 33.75 4.46 5.57
C PHE A 858 34.68 5.69 5.61
N ASP A 859 34.80 6.33 6.78
CA ASP A 859 35.67 7.49 6.96
C ASP A 859 37.14 7.08 7.20
N GLU A 860 37.82 6.73 6.12
CA GLU A 860 39.23 6.35 6.14
C GLU A 860 40.14 7.49 6.65
N LYS A 861 39.74 8.75 6.41
CA LYS A 861 40.52 9.93 6.80
C LYS A 861 40.48 10.09 8.32
N ALA A 862 39.30 10.01 8.93
CA ALA A 862 39.15 10.07 10.38
C ALA A 862 39.89 8.91 11.06
N LEU A 863 39.79 7.68 10.55
CA LEU A 863 40.49 6.54 11.16
C LEU A 863 42.01 6.73 11.09
N THR A 864 42.51 7.18 9.93
CA THR A 864 43.93 7.47 9.74
C THR A 864 44.42 8.53 10.73
N ALA A 865 43.62 9.59 10.94
CA ALA A 865 43.95 10.64 11.89
C ALA A 865 44.02 10.11 13.33
N GLN A 866 43.08 9.25 13.73
CA GLN A 866 43.09 8.64 15.06
C GLN A 866 44.30 7.72 15.26
N LEU A 867 44.58 6.82 14.32
CA LEU A 867 45.71 5.89 14.42
C LEU A 867 47.06 6.62 14.52
N LYS A 868 47.22 7.78 13.86
CA LYS A 868 48.45 8.60 13.95
C LYS A 868 48.72 9.14 15.36
N ARG A 869 47.74 9.19 16.26
CA ARG A 869 47.91 9.65 17.65
C ARG A 869 48.72 8.66 18.48
N TYR A 870 48.59 7.35 18.21
CA TYR A 870 49.23 6.28 18.99
C TYR A 870 50.62 5.96 18.43
N LYS A 871 51.68 6.46 19.08
CA LYS A 871 53.06 6.32 18.59
C LYS A 871 53.75 5.01 19.01
N ASN A 872 53.27 4.38 20.08
CA ASN A 872 53.86 3.18 20.68
C ASN A 872 53.09 1.90 20.35
N LEU A 873 52.30 1.95 19.28
CA LEU A 873 51.41 0.89 18.85
C LEU A 873 52.21 -0.35 18.40
N GLN A 874 51.86 -1.49 18.96
CA GLN A 874 52.43 -2.81 18.69
C GLN A 874 51.42 -3.73 18.00
N ASP A 875 50.12 -3.45 18.15
CA ASP A 875 49.06 -4.29 17.60
C ASP A 875 47.79 -3.49 17.24
N ILE A 876 47.07 -3.93 16.21
CA ILE A 876 45.78 -3.39 15.79
C ILE A 876 44.85 -4.56 15.47
N LEU A 877 43.70 -4.61 16.13
CA LEU A 877 42.72 -5.65 15.91
C LEU A 877 41.32 -5.07 15.65
N TRP A 878 40.55 -5.79 14.86
CA TRP A 878 39.11 -5.62 14.72
C TRP A 878 38.42 -6.64 15.63
N CYS A 879 37.64 -6.15 16.59
CA CYS A 879 36.83 -6.96 17.48
C CYS A 879 35.34 -6.81 17.12
N GLN A 880 34.67 -7.94 16.93
CA GLN A 880 33.24 -7.98 16.67
C GLN A 880 32.58 -9.16 17.38
N GLU A 881 31.29 -9.04 17.68
CA GLU A 881 30.51 -10.12 18.28
C GLU A 881 29.96 -11.09 17.24
N GLU A 882 29.76 -10.64 16.01
CA GLU A 882 29.31 -11.44 14.89
C GLU A 882 30.35 -12.50 14.50
N PRO A 883 29.93 -13.69 14.03
CA PRO A 883 30.81 -14.69 13.43
C PRO A 883 31.76 -14.09 12.38
N LEU A 884 32.95 -14.68 12.22
CA LEU A 884 33.97 -14.25 11.25
C LEU A 884 33.43 -14.00 9.83
N ASN A 885 32.42 -14.76 9.40
CA ASN A 885 31.79 -14.64 8.08
C ASN A 885 30.62 -13.66 8.01
N GLN A 886 30.35 -12.92 9.09
CA GLN A 886 29.25 -11.98 9.27
C GLN A 886 29.79 -10.66 9.80
N GLY A 887 28.91 -9.68 9.99
CA GLY A 887 29.30 -8.35 10.47
C GLY A 887 30.22 -7.63 9.48
N VAL A 888 31.16 -6.85 9.99
CA VAL A 888 31.97 -5.94 9.17
C VAL A 888 33.17 -6.62 8.53
N TRP A 889 33.71 -7.70 9.11
CA TRP A 889 35.05 -8.19 8.80
C TRP A 889 35.37 -8.34 7.29
N PHE A 890 34.61 -9.16 6.55
CA PHE A 890 34.94 -9.42 5.15
C PHE A 890 34.82 -8.18 4.26
N ASN A 891 33.77 -7.38 4.45
CA ASN A 891 33.46 -6.22 3.62
C ASN A 891 34.12 -4.91 4.09
N GLY A 892 34.62 -4.83 5.33
CA GLY A 892 35.20 -3.61 5.90
C GLY A 892 36.72 -3.64 6.09
N GLN A 893 37.34 -4.82 6.18
CA GLN A 893 38.79 -4.94 6.47
C GLN A 893 39.69 -4.20 5.48
N HIS A 894 39.26 -4.02 4.23
CA HIS A 894 40.07 -3.36 3.20
C HIS A 894 40.16 -1.84 3.43
N HIS A 895 39.08 -1.19 3.85
CA HIS A 895 39.08 0.21 4.28
C HIS A 895 39.95 0.42 5.52
N ILE A 896 39.84 -0.47 6.50
CA ILE A 896 40.65 -0.43 7.73
C ILE A 896 42.14 -0.59 7.40
N ARG A 897 42.51 -1.59 6.58
CA ARG A 897 43.90 -1.80 6.13
C ARG A 897 44.45 -0.59 5.38
N LYS A 898 43.63 0.06 4.55
CA LYS A 898 44.01 1.29 3.84
C LYS A 898 44.27 2.44 4.81
N ALA A 899 43.44 2.63 5.83
CA ALA A 899 43.68 3.62 6.88
C ALA A 899 44.94 3.33 7.72
N ILE A 900 45.19 2.06 8.07
CA ILE A 900 46.41 1.62 8.75
C ILE A 900 47.64 1.94 7.89
N HIS A 901 47.61 1.60 6.60
CA HIS A 901 48.70 1.91 5.68
C HIS A 901 48.92 3.43 5.54
N ALA A 902 47.85 4.21 5.40
CA ALA A 902 47.90 5.68 5.32
C ALA A 902 48.40 6.34 6.63
N SER A 903 48.27 5.65 7.77
CA SER A 903 48.85 6.07 9.05
C SER A 903 50.37 5.84 9.13
N LYS A 904 50.96 5.16 8.13
CA LYS A 904 52.37 4.71 8.08
C LYS A 904 52.72 3.67 9.15
N SER A 905 51.73 2.96 9.68
CA SER A 905 51.94 1.85 10.61
C SER A 905 52.34 0.58 9.84
N PRO A 906 53.38 -0.16 10.27
CA PRO A 906 53.75 -1.44 9.67
C PRO A 906 52.88 -2.62 10.15
N LEU A 907 51.92 -2.36 11.05
CA LEU A 907 51.14 -3.39 11.74
C LEU A 907 50.10 -4.02 10.81
N TYR A 908 49.84 -5.31 11.04
CA TYR A 908 48.79 -6.06 10.35
C TYR A 908 47.48 -6.00 11.14
N LEU A 909 46.36 -5.89 10.43
CA LEU A 909 45.03 -5.93 11.05
C LEU A 909 44.65 -7.37 11.44
N ARG A 910 44.54 -7.64 12.74
CA ARG A 910 44.06 -8.93 13.27
C ARG A 910 42.54 -8.96 13.43
N TYR A 911 41.97 -10.16 13.41
CA TYR A 911 40.56 -10.41 13.76
C TYR A 911 40.47 -11.04 15.15
N VAL A 912 39.51 -10.58 15.95
CA VAL A 912 39.08 -11.23 17.19
C VAL A 912 37.56 -11.24 17.25
N GLY A 913 36.95 -12.39 17.46
CA GLY A 913 35.49 -12.53 17.48
C GLY A 913 35.05 -13.99 17.43
N ARG A 914 33.78 -14.22 17.14
CA ARG A 914 33.24 -15.58 17.02
C ARG A 914 33.79 -16.30 15.78
N PRO A 915 34.01 -17.64 15.83
CA PRO A 915 34.37 -18.39 14.62
C PRO A 915 33.26 -18.28 13.57
N ALA A 916 33.57 -18.55 12.30
CA ALA A 916 32.56 -18.56 11.25
C ALA A 916 31.42 -19.56 11.56
N ARG A 917 30.17 -19.17 11.29
CA ARG A 917 28.96 -19.96 11.54
C ARG A 917 27.98 -19.84 10.37
N ALA A 918 27.22 -20.90 10.13
CA ALA A 918 26.11 -20.89 9.17
C ALA A 918 24.89 -20.13 9.73
N ALA A 919 24.50 -20.44 10.97
CA ALA A 919 23.49 -19.66 11.70
C ALA A 919 24.12 -18.38 12.27
N PRO A 920 23.35 -17.29 12.46
CA PRO A 920 23.89 -16.07 13.05
C PRO A 920 24.46 -16.30 14.46
N ALA A 921 23.68 -16.88 15.36
CA ALA A 921 24.07 -17.12 16.75
C ALA A 921 23.81 -18.57 17.21
N GLY A 922 24.46 -18.99 18.29
CA GLY A 922 24.14 -20.24 18.97
C GLY A 922 22.80 -20.16 19.73
N GLY A 923 22.09 -21.28 19.84
CA GLY A 923 20.80 -21.35 20.54
C GLY A 923 20.90 -21.48 22.08
N TYR A 924 22.10 -21.65 22.63
CA TYR A 924 22.32 -21.84 24.07
C TYR A 924 23.01 -20.64 24.70
N MET A 925 22.41 -20.09 25.76
CA MET A 925 22.97 -18.97 26.52
C MET A 925 24.38 -19.26 27.07
N SER A 926 24.62 -20.48 27.58
CA SER A 926 25.93 -20.87 28.12
C SER A 926 27.04 -20.77 27.08
N MET A 927 26.78 -21.27 25.88
CA MET A 927 27.70 -21.18 24.74
C MET A 927 27.93 -19.72 24.33
N HIS A 928 26.86 -18.91 24.26
CA HIS A 928 26.97 -17.49 23.95
C HIS A 928 27.91 -16.75 24.93
N LEU A 929 27.74 -16.98 26.24
CA LEU A 929 28.56 -16.39 27.30
C LEU A 929 30.01 -16.87 27.25
N GLU A 930 30.24 -18.16 26.99
CA GLU A 930 31.58 -18.74 26.84
C GLU A 930 32.32 -18.09 25.67
N GLU A 931 31.70 -18.03 24.50
CA GLU A 931 32.26 -17.39 23.31
C GLU A 931 32.54 -15.90 23.55
N GLN A 932 31.61 -15.19 24.20
CA GLN A 932 31.76 -13.77 24.50
C GLN A 932 32.94 -13.50 25.41
N LYS A 933 33.02 -14.23 26.54
CA LYS A 933 34.15 -14.12 27.46
C LYS A 933 35.47 -14.43 26.75
N LYS A 934 35.49 -15.46 25.90
CA LYS A 934 36.68 -15.85 25.14
C LYS A 934 37.20 -14.72 24.27
N PHE A 935 36.39 -14.17 23.34
CA PHE A 935 36.91 -13.16 22.42
C PHE A 935 37.18 -11.81 23.11
N VAL A 936 36.43 -11.44 24.16
CA VAL A 936 36.73 -10.23 24.95
C VAL A 936 38.09 -10.36 25.63
N ASN A 937 38.39 -11.53 26.21
CA ASN A 937 39.69 -11.80 26.81
C ASN A 937 40.82 -11.74 25.78
N GLU A 938 40.63 -12.38 24.62
CA GLU A 938 41.60 -12.38 23.50
C GLU A 938 41.87 -10.96 22.98
N ALA A 939 40.86 -10.09 22.92
CA ALA A 939 41.04 -8.71 22.47
C ALA A 939 41.93 -7.89 23.42
N LEU A 940 41.80 -8.11 24.74
CA LEU A 940 42.45 -7.31 25.77
C LEU A 940 43.78 -7.87 26.30
N ASP A 941 44.10 -9.15 26.04
CA ASP A 941 45.37 -9.76 26.45
C ASP A 941 46.49 -9.48 25.44
N LEU A 942 47.48 -8.67 25.84
CA LEU A 942 48.63 -8.32 24.98
C LEU A 942 49.53 -9.50 24.59
N ASN A 943 49.41 -10.64 25.26
CA ASN A 943 50.20 -11.84 24.95
C ASN A 943 49.52 -12.78 23.95
N TYR A 944 48.26 -12.48 23.58
CA TYR A 944 47.52 -13.13 22.51
C TYR A 944 47.86 -12.50 21.16
#